data_AF-A0A7W5E4Y1-F1
#
_entry.id   AF-A0A7W5E4Y1-F1
#
_cell.length_a   1.000
_cell.length_b   1.000
_cell.length_c   1.000
_cell.angle_alpha   90.00
_cell.angle_beta   90.00
_cell.angle_gamma   90.00
#
_symmetry.space_group_name_H-M   'P 1'
#
loop_
_entity.id
_entity.type
_entity.pdbx_description
1 polymer ?
#
loop_
_entity_poly.entity_id
_entity_poly.type
_entity_poly.pdbx_seq_one_letter_code
_entity_poly.pdbx_strand_id
1 'polypeptide(L)'
;MLFQRWPTAPKFSSIAFASWGSLAMLLATAVSATGQNITFAPPARATTLVNAASGAPYGIASIEIPLRNPVLGNGPPPLGLAASPSPTFFVVSENVQSRAARMPSEMPLPRLGQGRLLGRVGNLIREIAGGDEDRMETVARRITFLFEGDQPFSVQVVDRNGVVGTFDIQPVNDANLRQGLLTEWWTDFTNQAKEQIDATDTPPWVQTYLVGMLSGRTGLPLPNWYGKSDDDENDDPLLMTLNWIGGAAKVSDRVFASAAAGRDLDAITANGSTDVAALPLPAPIAWQPTTHPIDPAAPQPEIEPLADHIPPECFYIRYGKFENYLWFQDLTDEHGGDISRMITLSGLSNDGSARLTKQLGIQMTAMGRMLGPTIITDQAIIGRDLYLQDGAAMGVVFQPTNTFLLRSSLNNDRMTLANSSDEITLKNVKLENGEGTLMRSTDNSIRSFMVERDDFICITNSETIAERFLEVGSTGESLGKTDAFRLARTLHPLSLDDTIFAYFSPEMLQGLLSPQYLIELRRRMQSEADIAMVHLARVAAASRSIGQNETAPGSDTPIQDIEPLVAAGYLPVGFGERPDGSGVFTIGDRVLDTRRGARGSFLPIPDSPVESVTATEARWFEEISEAYGQQFRSFDPIFVGVKRELIEPLAGADGSPGVQETELRERLIVHAEIAPWQPENYGSWAKQLGPPTPVAIRFAPDDIVALQAHVASDTLGPPTHLFAAIKDSNPPQPEAFDGILGSYQALKTLPGYLGAWPYPGTLDRLPLGLGRGQPIGPNMSRLLGGIFRYTGGEFSILSFQPEILNQTVPQIAAEEVSDSAQVRAHIGNLRGSELEGWVNEYLYQRASATSAAGADFLASLSNLLGCAPENAIEQANLILGGEVQCALGGTYQALPHIAGSSAGPHWVSTAWGEGNRVPPSMPPLSYQAPIMQWFRGADATVTQYANRLVADAVIEIARVRPKPSAGL
;
A
#
# COMPACT_ATOMS: atom_id res chain seq x y z
N MET A 1 -9.38 -3.64 -9.77
CA MET A 1 -8.73 -2.83 -8.71
C MET A 1 -8.51 -1.34 -9.07
N LEU A 2 -9.00 -0.82 -10.21
CA LEU A 2 -8.81 0.60 -10.61
C LEU A 2 -9.90 1.58 -10.14
N PHE A 3 -10.96 1.14 -9.43
CA PHE A 3 -12.07 1.98 -8.97
C PHE A 3 -12.31 1.95 -7.45
N GLN A 4 -11.25 1.83 -6.65
CA GLN A 4 -11.38 1.59 -5.21
C GLN A 4 -11.16 2.82 -4.29
N ARG A 5 -11.06 4.03 -4.83
CA ARG A 5 -10.95 5.26 -4.02
C ARG A 5 -12.02 6.27 -4.38
N TRP A 6 -13.24 6.07 -3.87
CA TRP A 6 -14.26 7.11 -3.73
C TRP A 6 -14.81 7.05 -2.30
N PRO A 7 -14.78 8.14 -1.52
CA PRO A 7 -15.33 8.15 -0.18
C PRO A 7 -16.86 8.07 -0.23
N THR A 8 -17.42 7.15 0.56
CA THR A 8 -18.86 7.08 0.81
C THR A 8 -19.34 8.36 1.50
N ALA A 9 -20.38 9.00 0.94
CA ALA A 9 -20.99 10.20 1.51
C ALA A 9 -21.47 9.97 2.96
N PRO A 10 -21.38 10.97 3.85
CA PRO A 10 -21.82 10.83 5.24
C PRO A 10 -23.34 10.67 5.30
N LYS A 11 -23.79 9.58 5.93
CA LYS A 11 -25.18 9.39 6.32
C LYS A 11 -25.52 10.39 7.43
N PHE A 12 -26.19 11.48 7.07
CA PHE A 12 -26.90 12.32 8.03
C PHE A 12 -27.97 11.48 8.73
N SER A 13 -27.75 11.15 10.00
CA SER A 13 -28.79 10.64 10.88
C SER A 13 -29.04 11.64 12.03
N SER A 14 -30.23 12.24 11.96
CA SER A 14 -31.06 12.71 13.08
C SER A 14 -30.37 13.34 14.29
N ILE A 15 -30.24 14.67 14.29
CA ILE A 15 -30.23 15.46 15.53
C ILE A 15 -31.55 16.23 15.60
N ALA A 16 -32.33 15.88 16.61
CA ALA A 16 -33.64 16.45 16.91
C ALA A 16 -33.53 17.91 17.37
N PHE A 17 -34.51 18.71 16.94
CA PHE A 17 -34.82 20.04 17.45
C PHE A 17 -35.10 20.02 18.96
N ALA A 18 -34.39 20.83 19.75
CA ALA A 18 -34.92 21.38 20.99
C ALA A 18 -34.21 22.67 21.44
N SER A 19 -35.03 23.70 21.62
CA SER A 19 -34.88 24.90 22.46
C SER A 19 -33.74 25.89 22.21
N TRP A 20 -34.10 26.95 21.50
CA TRP A 20 -33.67 28.31 21.77
C TRP A 20 -34.12 28.76 23.17
N GLY A 21 -33.22 29.38 23.92
CA GLY A 21 -33.55 30.15 25.10
C GLY A 21 -32.30 30.57 25.86
N SER A 22 -32.12 31.89 26.02
CA SER A 22 -31.20 32.57 26.97
C SER A 22 -29.91 33.17 26.40
N LEU A 23 -30.04 34.15 25.51
CA LEU A 23 -28.99 35.18 25.29
C LEU A 23 -29.61 36.58 25.43
N ALA A 24 -30.10 36.87 26.63
CA ALA A 24 -30.64 38.15 27.02
C ALA A 24 -30.47 38.35 28.53
N MET A 25 -29.23 38.48 29.00
CA MET A 25 -28.92 39.06 30.32
C MET A 25 -27.40 39.24 30.44
N LEU A 26 -26.93 40.47 30.23
CA LEU A 26 -25.75 41.12 30.84
C LEU A 26 -25.20 42.23 29.93
N LEU A 27 -26.08 43.18 29.62
CA LEU A 27 -25.73 44.57 29.36
C LEU A 27 -26.37 45.37 30.49
N ALA A 28 -25.62 45.63 31.56
CA ALA A 28 -25.81 46.78 32.47
C ALA A 28 -24.76 46.76 33.59
N THR A 29 -24.30 47.97 33.95
CA THR A 29 -23.33 48.35 35.01
C THR A 29 -21.85 48.27 34.57
N ALA A 30 -21.03 49.32 34.59
CA ALA A 30 -21.21 50.70 35.03
C ALA A 30 -20.25 51.64 34.28
N VAL A 31 -20.75 52.84 33.98
CA VAL A 31 -19.97 54.02 33.56
C VAL A 31 -19.33 54.63 34.80
N SER A 32 -18.04 54.98 34.72
CA SER A 32 -17.42 56.24 35.20
C SER A 32 -15.98 56.00 35.70
N ALA A 33 -14.97 56.50 34.98
CA ALA A 33 -13.84 57.24 35.55
C ALA A 33 -12.84 57.67 34.46
N THR A 34 -12.79 58.99 34.25
CA THR A 34 -11.62 59.84 33.99
C THR A 34 -10.62 59.43 32.90
N GLY A 35 -10.60 60.25 31.85
CA GLY A 35 -9.57 60.24 30.82
C GLY A 35 -8.17 60.49 31.38
N GLN A 36 -7.25 59.64 30.95
CA GLN A 36 -5.83 59.96 30.85
C GLN A 36 -5.42 59.74 29.40
N ASN A 37 -4.78 60.76 28.82
CA ASN A 37 -4.08 60.66 27.55
C ASN A 37 -2.99 59.59 27.69
N ILE A 38 -3.23 58.39 27.19
CA ILE A 38 -2.18 57.40 27.00
C ILE A 38 -1.40 57.86 25.78
N THR A 39 -0.22 58.41 26.04
CA THR A 39 0.81 58.63 25.03
C THR A 39 1.21 57.25 24.52
N PHE A 40 1.02 56.99 23.22
CA PHE A 40 1.58 55.81 22.60
C PHE A 40 3.11 55.91 22.68
N ALA A 41 3.70 55.17 23.61
CA ALA A 41 5.11 54.84 23.52
C ALA A 41 5.32 54.06 22.21
N PRO A 42 6.45 54.26 21.49
CA PRO A 42 6.79 53.38 20.38
C PRO A 42 6.80 51.93 20.89
N PRO A 43 6.39 50.93 20.07
CA PRO A 43 6.40 49.55 20.52
C PRO A 43 7.80 49.21 21.02
N ALA A 44 7.89 48.79 22.28
CA ALA A 44 9.12 48.26 22.84
C ALA A 44 9.63 47.20 21.87
N ARG A 45 10.92 47.25 21.51
CA ARG A 45 11.54 46.20 20.70
C ARG A 45 11.27 44.86 21.40
N ALA A 46 10.43 44.03 20.79
CA ALA A 46 10.21 42.68 21.28
C ALA A 46 11.58 42.01 21.37
N THR A 47 11.98 41.66 22.59
CA THR A 47 13.28 41.08 22.89
C THR A 47 13.16 39.58 22.66
N THR A 48 14.17 38.96 22.04
CA THR A 48 14.19 37.50 21.88
C THR A 48 14.05 36.83 23.24
N LEU A 49 13.13 35.87 23.33
CA LEU A 49 12.90 35.09 24.55
C LEU A 49 13.66 33.77 24.44
N VAL A 50 14.47 33.45 25.44
CA VAL A 50 15.19 32.18 25.55
C VAL A 50 14.82 31.56 26.88
N ASN A 51 14.12 30.44 26.84
CA ASN A 51 13.74 29.66 28.01
C ASN A 51 14.43 28.30 27.95
N ALA A 52 15.03 27.84 29.04
CA ALA A 52 15.63 26.53 29.10
C ALA A 52 15.47 25.91 30.48
N ALA A 53 15.07 24.64 30.52
CA ALA A 53 14.93 23.88 31.74
C ALA A 53 15.73 22.57 31.66
N SER A 54 16.48 22.24 32.71
CA SER A 54 17.20 20.97 32.81
C SER A 54 16.28 19.84 33.29
N GLY A 55 16.62 18.59 32.96
CA GLY A 55 15.88 17.43 33.42
C GLY A 55 16.41 16.11 32.87
N ALA A 56 15.86 15.00 33.40
CA ALA A 56 16.09 13.65 32.88
C ALA A 56 14.80 13.13 32.22
N PRO A 57 14.88 12.35 31.12
CA PRO A 57 16.09 12.04 30.35
C PRO A 57 16.61 13.22 29.51
N TYR A 58 15.83 14.28 29.33
CA TYR A 58 16.19 15.47 28.55
C TYR A 58 15.88 16.78 29.29
N GLY A 59 16.75 17.77 29.08
CA GLY A 59 16.42 19.18 29.20
C GLY A 59 15.72 19.68 27.94
N ILE A 60 15.05 20.82 28.02
CA ILE A 60 14.34 21.44 26.90
C ILE A 60 14.63 22.92 26.83
N ALA A 61 14.90 23.43 25.63
CA ALA A 61 15.12 24.84 25.37
C ALA A 61 14.18 25.33 24.26
N SER A 62 13.68 26.55 24.41
CA SER A 62 12.88 27.25 23.39
C SER A 62 13.43 28.66 23.19
N ILE A 63 13.60 29.03 21.92
CA ILE A 63 14.06 30.35 21.48
C ILE A 63 12.96 30.94 20.59
N GLU A 64 12.37 32.05 21.03
CA GLU A 64 11.36 32.79 20.27
C GLU A 64 11.93 34.12 19.76
N ILE A 65 12.00 34.24 18.43
CA ILE A 65 12.56 35.37 17.71
C ILE A 65 11.41 36.19 17.10
N PRO A 66 11.03 37.34 17.70
CA PRO A 66 9.98 38.18 17.17
C PRO A 66 10.37 38.79 15.81
N LEU A 67 9.43 38.81 14.87
CA LEU A 67 9.60 39.45 13.58
C LEU A 67 9.41 40.97 13.73
N ARG A 68 10.31 41.74 13.11
CA ARG A 68 10.21 43.21 13.12
C ARG A 68 8.95 43.71 12.40
N ASN A 69 8.55 43.00 11.35
CA ASN A 69 7.33 43.25 10.58
C ASN A 69 6.58 41.91 10.48
N PRO A 70 5.33 41.82 10.96
CA PRO A 70 4.52 40.63 10.77
C PRO A 70 4.34 40.30 9.28
N VAL A 71 4.31 39.02 8.94
CA VAL A 71 4.17 38.53 7.55
C VAL A 71 2.82 37.86 7.40
N LEU A 72 2.00 38.33 6.47
CA LEU A 72 0.72 37.71 6.11
C LEU A 72 0.95 36.49 5.20
N GLY A 73 0.29 35.37 5.49
CA GLY A 73 0.37 34.15 4.68
C GLY A 73 1.57 33.26 5.02
N ASN A 74 2.20 32.64 4.01
CA ASN A 74 3.32 31.72 4.19
C ASN A 74 4.48 32.42 4.93
N GLY A 75 4.70 32.02 6.18
CA GLY A 75 5.69 32.64 7.07
C GLY A 75 7.14 32.47 6.59
N PRO A 76 8.10 33.04 7.33
CA PRO A 76 9.53 32.86 7.07
C PRO A 76 9.93 31.37 7.02
N PRO A 77 11.07 31.02 6.39
CA PRO A 77 11.56 29.64 6.37
C PRO A 77 11.72 29.06 7.78
N PRO A 78 11.66 27.73 7.95
CA PRO A 78 11.90 27.10 9.25
C PRO A 78 13.32 27.42 9.77
N LEU A 79 13.44 27.49 11.10
CA LEU A 79 14.69 27.64 11.82
C LEU A 79 15.36 26.26 12.01
N GLY A 80 16.68 26.28 12.15
CA GLY A 80 17.51 25.12 12.51
C GLY A 80 18.63 25.50 13.48
N LEU A 81 19.42 24.52 13.95
CA LEU A 81 20.51 24.69 14.92
C LEU A 81 21.85 24.19 14.38
N ALA A 82 22.81 25.08 14.11
CA ALA A 82 24.15 24.63 13.75
C ALA A 82 24.81 23.84 14.90
N ALA A 83 25.92 23.15 14.60
CA ALA A 83 26.64 22.31 15.57
C ALA A 83 26.83 23.03 16.92
N SER A 84 26.36 22.38 17.98
CA SER A 84 26.37 22.87 19.35
C SER A 84 27.34 22.04 20.20
N PRO A 85 28.02 22.65 21.20
CA PRO A 85 28.87 21.91 22.12
C PRO A 85 28.09 20.98 23.06
N SER A 86 26.78 21.20 23.24
CA SER A 86 25.87 20.20 23.83
C SER A 86 25.04 19.53 22.73
N PRO A 87 24.86 18.18 22.76
CA PRO A 87 24.00 17.47 21.81
C PRO A 87 22.55 17.98 21.87
N THR A 88 22.01 18.37 20.72
CA THR A 88 20.61 18.83 20.56
C THR A 88 19.81 17.84 19.73
N PHE A 89 18.56 17.57 20.13
CA PHE A 89 17.71 16.54 19.53
C PHE A 89 16.30 17.06 19.22
N PHE A 90 15.65 16.41 18.25
CA PHE A 90 14.22 16.57 17.92
C PHE A 90 13.78 18.04 17.84
N VAL A 91 14.52 18.79 17.02
CA VAL A 91 14.31 20.22 16.81
C VAL A 91 12.99 20.43 16.07
N VAL A 92 12.11 21.26 16.65
CA VAL A 92 10.86 21.70 16.04
C VAL A 92 10.93 23.20 15.80
N SER A 93 10.56 23.63 14.60
CA SER A 93 10.49 25.05 14.24
C SER A 93 9.07 25.42 13.87
N GLU A 94 8.59 26.52 14.43
CA GLU A 94 7.25 27.03 14.19
C GLU A 94 7.23 28.52 13.86
N ASN A 95 6.22 28.92 13.08
CA ASN A 95 5.88 30.31 12.85
C ASN A 95 4.73 30.68 13.79
N VAL A 96 5.01 31.53 14.80
CA VAL A 96 4.01 31.99 15.76
C VAL A 96 3.09 32.98 15.06
N GLN A 97 1.80 32.62 14.97
CA GLN A 97 0.80 33.41 14.26
C GLN A 97 -0.14 34.14 15.21
N SER A 98 -0.58 35.33 14.82
CA SER A 98 -1.63 36.07 15.48
C SER A 98 -2.64 36.60 14.47
N ARG A 99 -3.88 36.88 14.92
CA ARG A 99 -4.91 37.46 14.05
C ARG A 99 -4.51 38.89 13.68
N ALA A 100 -4.35 39.17 12.39
CA ALA A 100 -3.97 40.49 11.91
C ALA A 100 -5.04 41.52 12.28
N ALA A 101 -4.60 42.65 12.84
CA ALA A 101 -5.50 43.77 13.13
C ALA A 101 -6.01 44.40 11.81
N ARG A 102 -7.33 44.49 11.63
CA ARG A 102 -7.92 45.21 10.49
C ARG A 102 -7.46 46.68 10.52
N MET A 103 -6.78 47.16 9.48
CA MET A 103 -6.48 48.57 9.34
C MET A 103 -7.79 49.37 9.13
N PRO A 104 -8.04 50.48 9.86
CA PRO A 104 -9.27 51.29 9.71
C PRO A 104 -9.48 51.90 8.32
N SER A 105 -8.46 51.89 7.47
CA SER A 105 -8.46 52.54 6.15
C SER A 105 -9.02 51.69 5.00
N GLU A 106 -9.36 50.41 5.24
CA GLU A 106 -9.94 49.52 4.23
C GLU A 106 -11.48 49.42 4.32
N MET A 107 -12.15 50.25 5.13
CA MET A 107 -13.60 50.43 4.95
C MET A 107 -13.84 51.28 3.70
N PRO A 108 -14.53 50.77 2.66
CA PRO A 108 -14.96 51.62 1.57
C PRO A 108 -15.95 52.63 2.14
N LEU A 109 -15.58 53.92 2.15
CA LEU A 109 -16.53 54.98 2.48
C LEU A 109 -17.71 54.86 1.50
N PRO A 110 -18.96 54.73 1.99
CA PRO A 110 -20.10 54.62 1.11
C PRO A 110 -20.29 55.94 0.37
N ARG A 111 -20.21 55.91 -0.97
CA ARG A 111 -20.65 57.05 -1.78
C ARG A 111 -22.14 57.27 -1.54
N LEU A 112 -22.46 58.42 -0.97
CA LEU A 112 -23.82 58.87 -0.73
C LEU A 112 -24.51 59.20 -2.05
N GLY A 113 -25.63 58.50 -2.30
CA GLY A 113 -26.65 58.92 -3.26
C GLY A 113 -26.67 58.15 -4.57
N GLN A 114 -27.40 57.02 -4.60
CA GLN A 114 -28.48 56.67 -5.56
C GLN A 114 -28.67 55.14 -5.63
N GLY A 115 -29.93 54.70 -5.65
CA GLY A 115 -30.36 53.50 -6.39
C GLY A 115 -30.16 52.11 -5.77
N ARG A 116 -31.19 51.68 -5.05
CA ARG A 116 -31.51 50.33 -4.52
C ARG A 116 -31.05 49.06 -5.30
N LEU A 117 -30.63 48.06 -4.51
CA LEU A 117 -30.87 46.60 -4.59
C LEU A 117 -30.03 45.66 -5.48
N LEU A 118 -29.17 46.10 -6.41
CA LEU A 118 -28.31 45.17 -7.19
C LEU A 118 -26.82 45.13 -6.78
N GLY A 119 -26.35 46.08 -5.98
CA GLY A 119 -24.99 46.07 -5.43
C GLY A 119 -24.80 45.24 -4.15
N ARG A 120 -25.88 44.87 -3.46
CA ARG A 120 -25.78 44.13 -2.18
C ARG A 120 -25.66 42.61 -2.38
N VAL A 121 -26.26 42.04 -3.42
CA VAL A 121 -26.14 40.59 -3.70
C VAL A 121 -24.79 40.27 -4.35
N GLY A 122 -24.24 41.18 -5.17
CA GLY A 122 -22.89 41.02 -5.75
C GLY A 122 -21.75 41.14 -4.72
N ASN A 123 -21.94 41.92 -3.66
CA ASN A 123 -20.99 41.99 -2.55
C ASN A 123 -21.20 40.87 -1.54
N LEU A 124 -22.44 40.46 -1.26
CA LEU A 124 -22.73 39.31 -0.39
C LEU A 124 -22.26 37.98 -1.01
N ILE A 125 -22.33 37.81 -2.33
CA ILE A 125 -21.78 36.62 -3.01
C ILE A 125 -20.24 36.67 -3.04
N ARG A 126 -19.62 37.85 -3.06
CA ARG A 126 -18.15 37.99 -2.97
C ARG A 126 -17.63 37.80 -1.53
N GLU A 127 -18.46 38.11 -0.54
CA GLU A 127 -18.21 37.96 0.90
C GLU A 127 -18.57 36.54 1.42
N ILE A 128 -19.39 35.77 0.68
CA ILE A 128 -19.69 34.37 0.96
C ILE A 128 -18.80 33.41 0.13
N ALA A 129 -18.36 33.81 -1.08
CA ALA A 129 -17.48 33.00 -1.92
C ALA A 129 -15.97 33.25 -1.68
N GLY A 130 -15.61 34.38 -1.09
CA GLY A 130 -14.30 34.59 -0.47
C GLY A 130 -14.49 34.48 1.04
N GLY A 131 -14.38 33.27 1.58
CA GLY A 131 -14.37 33.07 3.02
C GLY A 131 -13.38 34.04 3.66
N ASP A 132 -13.84 34.75 4.68
CA ASP A 132 -13.02 35.54 5.60
C ASP A 132 -12.06 34.53 6.27
N GLU A 133 -10.98 34.15 5.61
CA GLU A 133 -9.84 33.56 6.28
C GLU A 133 -9.43 34.58 7.33
N ASP A 134 -9.47 34.18 8.59
CA ASP A 134 -8.77 34.90 9.64
C ASP A 134 -7.35 35.16 9.12
N ARG A 135 -7.08 36.40 8.70
CA ARG A 135 -5.78 36.76 8.15
C ARG A 135 -4.78 36.63 9.28
N MET A 136 -4.15 35.47 9.37
CA MET A 136 -3.10 35.19 10.33
C MET A 136 -1.83 35.87 9.83
N GLU A 137 -1.23 36.69 10.68
CA GLU A 137 0.10 37.23 10.46
C GLU A 137 1.10 36.47 11.34
N THR A 138 2.19 36.03 10.76
CA THR A 138 3.31 35.48 11.52
C THR A 138 4.00 36.63 12.24
N VAL A 139 4.07 36.59 13.56
CA VAL A 139 4.64 37.65 14.43
C VAL A 139 5.97 37.25 15.06
N ALA A 140 6.27 35.96 15.18
CA ALA A 140 7.55 35.45 15.66
C ALA A 140 7.90 34.11 15.03
N ARG A 141 9.17 33.71 15.11
CA ARG A 141 9.65 32.37 14.76
C ARG A 141 10.14 31.71 16.04
N ARG A 142 9.67 30.50 16.33
CA ARG A 142 10.05 29.74 17.52
C ARG A 142 10.80 28.49 17.10
N ILE A 143 11.87 28.18 17.82
CA ILE A 143 12.59 26.91 17.71
C ILE A 143 12.71 26.28 19.08
N THR A 144 12.27 25.04 19.20
CA THR A 144 12.28 24.27 20.45
C THR A 144 12.99 22.95 20.24
N PHE A 145 13.86 22.56 21.16
CA PHE A 145 14.71 21.38 21.02
C PHE A 145 15.04 20.76 22.38
N LEU A 146 15.33 19.47 22.37
CA LEU A 146 15.80 18.74 23.54
C LEU A 146 17.34 18.77 23.63
N PHE A 147 17.89 18.73 24.83
CA PHE A 147 19.33 18.66 25.06
C PHE A 147 19.67 17.80 26.29
N GLU A 148 20.94 17.45 26.43
CA GLU A 148 21.47 16.72 27.59
C GLU A 148 22.40 17.59 28.44
N GLY A 149 22.42 17.33 29.74
CA GLY A 149 23.21 18.06 30.73
C GLY A 149 22.50 19.25 31.36
N ASP A 150 23.20 19.91 32.29
CA ASP A 150 22.73 21.06 33.06
C ASP A 150 23.64 22.30 32.93
N GLN A 151 24.74 22.17 32.18
CA GLN A 151 25.71 23.25 32.00
C GLN A 151 25.23 24.23 30.92
N PRO A 152 25.46 25.54 31.09
CA PRO A 152 25.21 26.52 30.05
C PRO A 152 26.01 26.26 28.77
N PHE A 153 25.41 26.52 27.63
CA PHE A 153 26.05 26.38 26.32
C PHE A 153 25.49 27.40 25.32
N SER A 154 26.23 27.70 24.27
CA SER A 154 25.76 28.60 23.21
C SER A 154 25.36 27.79 21.98
N VAL A 155 24.23 28.13 21.37
CA VAL A 155 23.73 27.51 20.14
C VAL A 155 23.58 28.56 19.05
N GLN A 156 23.99 28.21 17.83
CA GLN A 156 23.80 29.07 16.67
C GLN A 156 22.53 28.66 15.92
N VAL A 157 21.57 29.57 15.85
CA VAL A 157 20.32 29.36 15.11
C VAL A 157 20.52 29.82 13.67
N VAL A 158 20.09 29.00 12.74
CA VAL A 158 20.28 29.19 11.29
C VAL A 158 18.96 29.03 10.54
N ASP A 159 18.89 29.52 9.31
CA ASP A 159 17.86 29.18 8.35
C ASP A 159 18.47 29.01 6.95
N ARG A 160 17.64 28.76 5.94
CA ARG A 160 18.11 28.56 4.55
C ARG A 160 18.93 29.73 3.98
N ASN A 161 18.83 30.93 4.57
CA ASN A 161 19.55 32.12 4.14
C ASN A 161 20.84 32.35 4.95
N GLY A 162 21.15 31.51 5.94
CA GLY A 162 22.38 31.56 6.75
C GLY A 162 22.10 31.71 8.25
N VAL A 163 23.08 32.27 8.97
CA VAL A 163 23.02 32.42 10.43
C VAL A 163 22.01 33.51 10.82
N VAL A 164 21.02 33.13 11.64
CA VAL A 164 20.01 34.05 12.20
C VAL A 164 20.55 34.73 13.46
N GLY A 165 21.25 33.97 14.33
CA GLY A 165 21.83 34.49 15.57
C GLY A 165 22.54 33.42 16.39
N THR A 166 23.23 33.84 17.45
CA THR A 166 23.81 32.96 18.46
C THR A 166 23.18 33.28 19.80
N PHE A 167 22.70 32.27 20.50
CA PHE A 167 21.93 32.40 21.74
C PHE A 167 22.55 31.56 22.84
N ASP A 168 22.63 32.13 24.04
CA ASP A 168 23.14 31.45 25.22
C ASP A 168 21.99 30.73 25.92
N ILE A 169 22.12 29.40 26.05
CA ILE A 169 21.19 28.53 26.74
C ILE A 169 21.65 28.40 28.19
N GLN A 170 20.81 28.82 29.13
CA GLN A 170 21.05 28.69 30.57
C GLN A 170 19.97 27.79 31.18
N PRO A 171 20.21 26.47 31.28
CA PRO A 171 19.25 25.53 31.85
C PRO A 171 18.95 25.84 33.31
N VAL A 172 17.68 26.05 33.65
CA VAL A 172 17.23 26.21 35.04
C VAL A 172 16.59 24.89 35.52
N ASN A 173 16.84 24.50 36.76
CA ASN A 173 16.15 23.35 37.36
C ASN A 173 14.76 23.77 37.88
N ASP A 174 13.81 23.95 36.97
CA ASP A 174 12.40 24.27 37.26
C ASP A 174 11.47 23.25 36.58
N ALA A 175 10.84 22.41 37.39
CA ALA A 175 9.97 21.34 36.93
C ALA A 175 8.69 21.85 36.23
N ASN A 176 8.12 22.98 36.67
CA ASN A 176 6.90 23.52 36.07
C ASN A 176 7.20 24.15 34.72
N LEU A 177 8.29 24.92 34.64
CA LEU A 177 8.78 25.46 33.37
C LEU A 177 9.10 24.32 32.39
N ARG A 178 9.81 23.28 32.85
CA ARG A 178 10.13 22.11 32.04
C ARG A 178 8.87 21.43 31.51
N GLN A 179 7.88 21.17 32.36
CA GLN A 179 6.65 20.50 31.96
C GLN A 179 5.84 21.32 30.95
N GLY A 180 5.76 22.65 31.14
CA GLY A 180 5.11 23.56 30.20
C GLY A 180 5.77 23.51 28.82
N LEU A 181 7.09 23.68 28.78
CA LEU A 181 7.87 23.61 27.53
C LEU A 181 7.76 22.24 26.86
N LEU A 182 7.81 21.14 27.61
CA LEU A 182 7.68 19.79 27.07
C LEU A 182 6.29 19.54 26.47
N THR A 183 5.23 20.03 27.11
CA THR A 183 3.85 19.84 26.63
C THR A 183 3.60 20.59 25.32
N GLU A 184 4.13 21.82 25.23
CA GLU A 184 4.05 22.63 24.01
C GLU A 184 4.86 21.98 22.88
N TRP A 185 6.14 21.69 23.12
CA TRP A 185 6.99 20.98 22.16
C TRP A 185 6.39 19.65 21.69
N TRP A 186 5.77 18.88 22.60
CA TRP A 186 5.14 17.61 22.24
C TRP A 186 3.96 17.78 21.29
N THR A 187 3.17 18.83 21.50
CA THR A 187 2.05 19.16 20.61
C THR A 187 2.58 19.49 19.22
N ASP A 188 3.58 20.37 19.15
CA ASP A 188 4.18 20.82 17.90
C ASP A 188 4.87 19.65 17.16
N PHE A 189 5.64 18.83 17.89
CA PHE A 189 6.33 17.65 17.36
C PHE A 189 5.35 16.62 16.81
N THR A 190 4.28 16.31 17.55
CA THR A 190 3.28 15.32 17.10
C THR A 190 2.43 15.82 15.94
N ASN A 191 2.15 17.13 15.86
CA ASN A 191 1.50 17.73 14.68
C ASN A 191 2.39 17.62 13.45
N GLN A 192 3.68 17.99 13.56
CA GLN A 192 4.63 17.87 12.47
C GLN A 192 4.81 16.40 12.03
N ALA A 193 4.85 15.46 12.99
CA ALA A 193 4.89 14.03 12.69
C ALA A 193 3.63 13.58 11.93
N LYS A 194 2.43 14.03 12.34
CA LYS A 194 1.18 13.70 11.63
C LYS A 194 1.18 14.25 10.20
N GLU A 195 1.62 15.48 10.00
CA GLU A 195 1.75 16.07 8.66
C GLU A 195 2.69 15.25 7.76
N GLN A 196 3.81 14.76 8.30
CA GLN A 196 4.72 13.88 7.55
C GLN A 196 4.11 12.51 7.24
N ILE A 197 3.36 11.93 8.19
CA ILE A 197 2.65 10.67 8.01
C ILE A 197 1.57 10.80 6.92
N ASP A 198 0.85 11.92 6.91
CA ASP A 198 -0.22 12.17 5.93
C ASP A 198 0.31 12.46 4.53
N ALA A 199 1.55 12.98 4.44
CA ALA A 199 2.20 13.31 3.17
C ALA A 199 2.99 12.13 2.55
N THR A 200 3.33 11.09 3.32
CA THR A 200 4.21 10.00 2.85
C THR A 200 3.44 8.89 2.13
N ASP A 201 4.08 8.28 1.13
CA ASP A 201 3.61 7.07 0.42
C ASP A 201 4.45 5.83 0.83
N THR A 202 5.19 5.93 1.94
CA THR A 202 6.01 4.86 2.53
C THR A 202 5.51 4.53 3.94
N PRO A 203 5.78 3.32 4.47
CA PRO A 203 5.38 2.98 5.84
C PRO A 203 5.90 4.02 6.86
N PRO A 204 5.04 4.62 7.70
CA PRO A 204 5.39 5.73 8.60
C PRO A 204 6.17 5.30 9.86
N TRP A 205 7.02 4.28 9.74
CA TRP A 205 7.62 3.59 10.88
C TRP A 205 8.62 4.46 11.65
N VAL A 206 9.34 5.36 10.98
CA VAL A 206 10.29 6.27 11.66
C VAL A 206 9.55 7.23 12.60
N GLN A 207 8.53 7.92 12.09
CA GLN A 207 7.71 8.87 12.86
C GLN A 207 6.96 8.14 13.98
N THR A 208 6.37 6.99 13.67
CA THR A 208 5.62 6.16 14.63
C THR A 208 6.51 5.66 15.77
N TYR A 209 7.72 5.20 15.44
CA TYR A 209 8.73 4.80 16.43
C TYR A 209 9.16 5.98 17.31
N LEU A 210 9.46 7.13 16.71
CA LEU A 210 9.90 8.32 17.45
C LEU A 210 8.84 8.80 18.45
N VAL A 211 7.58 8.85 18.03
CA VAL A 211 6.48 9.23 18.93
C VAL A 211 6.29 8.19 20.04
N GLY A 212 6.34 6.90 19.73
CA GLY A 212 6.25 5.83 20.75
C GLY A 212 7.40 5.91 21.77
N MET A 213 8.64 5.96 21.28
CA MET A 213 9.87 6.04 22.09
C MET A 213 9.89 7.30 22.95
N LEU A 214 9.60 8.48 22.38
CA LEU A 214 9.62 9.74 23.13
C LEU A 214 8.50 9.81 24.17
N SER A 215 7.31 9.31 23.86
CA SER A 215 6.21 9.17 24.83
C SER A 215 6.64 8.33 26.03
N GLY A 216 7.23 7.15 25.80
CA GLY A 216 7.72 6.28 26.86
C GLY A 216 8.82 6.91 27.72
N ARG A 217 9.75 7.66 27.10
CA ARG A 217 10.89 8.27 27.82
C ARG A 217 10.56 9.54 28.57
N THR A 218 9.60 10.33 28.07
CA THR A 218 9.21 11.62 28.67
C THR A 218 8.01 11.49 29.60
N GLY A 219 7.26 10.38 29.51
CA GLY A 219 5.99 10.19 30.21
C GLY A 219 4.83 11.00 29.64
N LEU A 220 4.99 11.57 28.44
CA LEU A 220 3.94 12.31 27.73
C LEU A 220 2.94 11.34 27.07
N PRO A 221 1.64 11.69 27.00
CA PRO A 221 0.63 10.79 26.43
C PRO A 221 0.79 10.64 24.91
N LEU A 222 0.49 9.45 24.40
CA LEU A 222 0.36 9.21 22.96
C LEU A 222 -0.78 10.05 22.37
N PRO A 223 -0.60 10.65 21.18
CA PRO A 223 -1.64 11.45 20.54
C PRO A 223 -2.82 10.58 20.08
N ASN A 224 -4.00 11.19 19.93
CA ASN A 224 -5.24 10.47 19.64
C ASN A 224 -5.25 9.73 18.29
N TRP A 225 -4.45 10.20 17.33
CA TRP A 225 -4.28 9.61 16.00
C TRP A 225 -3.29 8.43 15.99
N TYR A 226 -2.52 8.23 17.06
CA TYR A 226 -1.44 7.24 17.07
C TYR A 226 -1.96 5.81 16.86
N GLY A 227 -1.44 5.12 15.85
CA GLY A 227 -1.83 3.75 15.49
C GLY A 227 -3.25 3.63 14.91
N LYS A 228 -3.90 4.74 14.57
CA LYS A 228 -5.23 4.75 13.95
C LYS A 228 -5.15 5.19 12.49
N SER A 229 -5.96 4.57 11.65
CA SER A 229 -6.23 5.06 10.29
C SER A 229 -7.54 5.85 10.26
N ASP A 230 -7.66 6.79 9.32
CA ASP A 230 -8.87 7.62 9.16
C ASP A 230 -10.14 6.78 8.85
N ASP A 231 -9.97 5.52 8.43
CA ASP A 231 -11.05 4.59 8.05
C ASP A 231 -11.45 3.59 9.17
N ASP A 232 -10.74 3.57 10.32
CA ASP A 232 -10.87 2.51 11.35
C ASP A 232 -12.26 2.39 11.99
N GLU A 233 -13.08 3.44 12.00
CA GLU A 233 -14.36 3.45 12.74
C GLU A 233 -15.49 2.64 12.06
N ASN A 234 -15.32 2.12 10.82
CA ASN A 234 -16.38 1.42 10.08
C ASN A 234 -15.95 0.14 9.33
N ASP A 235 -14.75 -0.40 9.59
CA ASP A 235 -14.25 -1.56 8.84
C ASP A 235 -15.02 -2.86 9.19
N ASP A 236 -15.53 -3.55 8.15
CA ASP A 236 -16.19 -4.86 8.26
C ASP A 236 -15.17 -5.94 8.70
N PRO A 237 -15.46 -6.79 9.72
CA PRO A 237 -14.57 -7.87 10.15
C PRO A 237 -14.08 -8.80 9.02
N LEU A 238 -14.89 -9.02 7.99
CA LEU A 238 -14.50 -9.81 6.81
C LEU A 238 -13.40 -9.09 6.02
N LEU A 239 -13.57 -7.79 5.78
CA LEU A 239 -12.57 -6.97 5.08
C LEU A 239 -11.29 -6.85 5.92
N MET A 240 -11.40 -6.71 7.24
CA MET A 240 -10.24 -6.74 8.13
C MET A 240 -9.46 -8.04 8.00
N THR A 241 -10.13 -9.19 8.01
CA THR A 241 -9.46 -10.50 7.88
C THR A 241 -8.78 -10.66 6.52
N LEU A 242 -9.43 -10.19 5.44
CA LEU A 242 -8.80 -10.14 4.11
C LEU A 242 -7.60 -9.19 4.06
N ASN A 243 -7.65 -8.07 4.78
CA ASN A 243 -6.51 -7.16 4.90
C ASN A 243 -5.34 -7.83 5.64
N TRP A 244 -5.58 -8.64 6.67
CA TRP A 244 -4.56 -9.45 7.33
C TRP A 244 -3.96 -10.49 6.39
N ILE A 245 -4.79 -11.33 5.78
CA ILE A 245 -4.33 -12.39 4.86
C ILE A 245 -3.60 -11.80 3.64
N GLY A 246 -4.07 -10.66 3.14
CA GLY A 246 -3.48 -9.96 2.00
C GLY A 246 -2.28 -9.08 2.37
N GLY A 247 -1.90 -8.96 3.65
CA GLY A 247 -0.79 -8.11 4.11
C GLY A 247 -0.97 -6.63 3.81
N ALA A 248 -2.17 -6.10 3.98
CA ALA A 248 -2.43 -4.69 3.75
C ALA A 248 -1.52 -3.82 4.66
N ALA A 249 -0.88 -2.80 4.08
CA ALA A 249 0.07 -1.93 4.79
C ALA A 249 -0.47 -1.38 6.12
N LYS A 250 -1.77 -1.01 6.16
CA LYS A 250 -2.43 -0.50 7.37
C LYS A 250 -2.39 -1.48 8.56
N VAL A 251 -2.38 -2.79 8.29
CA VAL A 251 -2.28 -3.82 9.32
C VAL A 251 -0.88 -3.82 9.90
N SER A 252 0.15 -3.85 9.05
CA SER A 252 1.56 -3.79 9.47
C SER A 252 1.85 -2.52 10.26
N ASP A 253 1.32 -1.37 9.82
CA ASP A 253 1.49 -0.09 10.52
C ASP A 253 0.86 -0.07 11.92
N ARG A 254 -0.31 -0.69 12.08
CA ARG A 254 -0.97 -0.81 13.40
C ARG A 254 -0.23 -1.75 14.35
N VAL A 255 0.26 -2.87 13.84
CA VAL A 255 1.09 -3.82 14.60
C VAL A 255 2.39 -3.12 15.03
N PHE A 256 3.05 -2.42 14.11
CA PHE A 256 4.25 -1.64 14.39
C PHE A 256 4.00 -0.56 15.45
N ALA A 257 2.90 0.19 15.35
CA ALA A 257 2.54 1.21 16.34
C ALA A 257 2.31 0.63 17.74
N SER A 258 1.65 -0.53 17.85
CA SER A 258 1.44 -1.21 19.13
C SER A 258 2.76 -1.64 19.76
N ALA A 259 3.64 -2.22 18.93
CA ALA A 259 4.96 -2.64 19.32
C ALA A 259 5.82 -1.45 19.79
N ALA A 260 5.81 -0.33 19.06
CA ALA A 260 6.51 0.91 19.42
C ALA A 260 5.96 1.61 20.67
N ALA A 261 4.66 1.47 20.93
CA ALA A 261 4.04 1.94 22.18
C ALA A 261 4.34 1.04 23.39
N GLY A 262 4.86 -0.17 23.17
CA GLY A 262 5.06 -1.17 24.22
C GLY A 262 3.76 -1.68 24.84
N ARG A 263 2.64 -1.61 24.12
CA ARG A 263 1.32 -2.05 24.58
C ARG A 263 0.41 -2.39 23.40
N ASP A 264 -0.50 -3.33 23.61
CA ASP A 264 -1.55 -3.62 22.63
C ASP A 264 -2.52 -2.44 22.56
N LEU A 265 -2.58 -1.76 21.42
CA LEU A 265 -3.48 -0.62 21.20
C LEU A 265 -4.94 -1.05 21.01
N ASP A 266 -5.19 -2.35 20.74
CA ASP A 266 -6.52 -2.92 20.56
C ASP A 266 -7.10 -3.48 21.88
N ALA A 267 -6.27 -3.62 22.92
CA ALA A 267 -6.72 -4.10 24.21
C ALA A 267 -7.57 -3.05 24.95
N ILE A 268 -8.88 -3.28 25.03
CA ILE A 268 -9.87 -2.39 25.69
C ILE A 268 -9.60 -2.26 27.20
N THR A 269 -8.96 -3.23 27.83
CA THR A 269 -8.61 -3.23 29.27
C THR A 269 -7.39 -4.10 29.55
N ALA A 270 -6.18 -3.54 29.63
CA ALA A 270 -5.06 -4.19 30.30
C ALA A 270 -4.08 -3.19 30.88
N ASN A 271 -4.14 -3.02 32.21
CA ASN A 271 -3.00 -2.55 32.98
C ASN A 271 -1.93 -3.65 32.97
N GLY A 272 -0.95 -3.55 32.08
CA GLY A 272 0.43 -3.98 32.32
C GLY A 272 0.74 -5.45 32.68
N SER A 273 -0.13 -6.43 32.41
CA SER A 273 0.28 -7.84 32.46
C SER A 273 0.41 -8.39 31.04
N THR A 274 1.59 -8.88 30.68
CA THR A 274 1.81 -9.71 29.49
C THR A 274 0.83 -10.89 29.53
N ASP A 275 -0.11 -10.91 28.57
CA ASP A 275 -1.10 -11.98 28.44
C ASP A 275 -0.33 -13.27 28.07
N VAL A 276 -0.37 -14.28 28.95
CA VAL A 276 0.41 -15.52 28.77
C VAL A 276 -0.36 -16.47 27.86
N ALA A 277 0.33 -17.15 26.94
CA ALA A 277 -0.30 -18.17 26.10
C ALA A 277 -0.60 -19.45 26.91
N ALA A 278 -1.70 -19.44 27.64
CA ALA A 278 -2.11 -20.50 28.56
C ALA A 278 -3.40 -21.22 28.14
N LEU A 279 -4.13 -20.70 27.15
CA LEU A 279 -5.35 -21.31 26.63
C LEU A 279 -5.01 -22.27 25.48
N PRO A 280 -5.78 -23.35 25.27
CA PRO A 280 -5.63 -24.19 24.09
C PRO A 280 -5.99 -23.40 22.82
N LEU A 281 -5.45 -23.83 21.69
CA LEU A 281 -5.84 -23.30 20.38
C LEU A 281 -7.38 -23.36 20.21
N PRO A 282 -8.04 -22.27 19.78
CA PRO A 282 -9.48 -22.25 19.54
C PRO A 282 -9.90 -23.30 18.50
N ALA A 283 -11.16 -23.73 18.57
CA ALA A 283 -11.69 -24.65 17.56
C ALA A 283 -11.71 -23.97 16.17
N PRO A 284 -11.35 -24.67 15.09
CA PRO A 284 -11.45 -24.13 13.75
C PRO A 284 -12.92 -23.86 13.36
N ILE A 285 -13.10 -23.00 12.37
CA ILE A 285 -14.41 -22.78 11.76
C ILE A 285 -14.94 -24.12 11.24
N ALA A 286 -16.18 -24.45 11.62
CA ALA A 286 -16.82 -25.69 11.22
C ALA A 286 -17.36 -25.60 9.78
N TRP A 287 -16.47 -25.77 8.81
CA TRP A 287 -16.83 -25.81 7.39
C TRP A 287 -17.73 -27.00 7.08
N GLN A 288 -18.75 -26.79 6.24
CA GLN A 288 -19.51 -27.90 5.67
C GLN A 288 -18.69 -28.53 4.54
N PRO A 289 -18.66 -29.88 4.42
CA PRO A 289 -18.00 -30.53 3.30
C PRO A 289 -18.56 -29.99 1.98
N THR A 290 -17.68 -29.49 1.12
CA THR A 290 -18.06 -29.00 -0.19
C THR A 290 -18.43 -30.18 -1.07
N THR A 291 -19.70 -30.56 -1.09
CA THR A 291 -20.17 -31.59 -2.03
C THR A 291 -20.44 -30.92 -3.37
N HIS A 292 -19.59 -31.17 -4.35
CA HIS A 292 -19.85 -30.81 -5.74
C HIS A 292 -20.49 -32.01 -6.41
N PRO A 293 -21.82 -32.02 -6.63
CA PRO A 293 -22.46 -33.14 -7.30
C PRO A 293 -21.98 -33.19 -8.76
N ILE A 294 -20.93 -33.97 -9.00
CA ILE A 294 -20.58 -34.44 -10.33
C ILE A 294 -21.66 -35.48 -10.67
N ASP A 295 -22.34 -35.30 -11.80
CA ASP A 295 -23.26 -36.33 -12.29
C ASP A 295 -22.47 -37.63 -12.49
N PRO A 296 -22.76 -38.70 -11.73
CA PRO A 296 -22.02 -39.95 -11.83
C PRO A 296 -22.17 -40.62 -13.21
N ALA A 297 -23.14 -40.18 -14.03
CA ALA A 297 -23.29 -40.60 -15.41
C ALA A 297 -22.49 -39.75 -16.42
N ALA A 298 -21.93 -38.60 -16.00
CA ALA A 298 -21.09 -37.77 -16.85
C ALA A 298 -19.71 -38.43 -17.09
N PRO A 299 -19.11 -38.23 -18.29
CA PRO A 299 -17.74 -38.67 -18.54
C PRO A 299 -16.79 -38.05 -17.52
N GLN A 300 -15.87 -38.84 -16.96
CA GLN A 300 -14.85 -38.28 -16.08
C GLN A 300 -13.92 -37.35 -16.88
N PRO A 301 -13.60 -36.17 -16.35
CA PRO A 301 -12.66 -35.26 -16.99
C PRO A 301 -11.27 -35.89 -17.05
N GLU A 302 -10.52 -35.59 -18.10
CA GLU A 302 -9.10 -35.91 -18.14
C GLU A 302 -8.37 -35.07 -17.09
N ILE A 303 -7.59 -35.75 -16.23
CA ILE A 303 -6.80 -35.13 -15.17
C ILE A 303 -5.32 -35.35 -15.51
N GLU A 304 -4.52 -34.29 -15.39
CA GLU A 304 -3.09 -34.36 -15.60
C GLU A 304 -2.40 -35.23 -14.52
N PRO A 305 -1.38 -36.01 -14.87
CA PRO A 305 -0.68 -36.87 -13.90
C PRO A 305 -0.10 -36.10 -12.70
N LEU A 306 0.36 -34.87 -12.93
CA LEU A 306 0.99 -34.05 -11.89
C LEU A 306 0.00 -33.75 -10.74
N ALA A 307 -1.30 -33.54 -11.03
CA ALA A 307 -2.33 -33.28 -10.03
C ALA A 307 -2.56 -34.47 -9.06
N ASP A 308 -2.18 -35.69 -9.45
CA ASP A 308 -2.27 -36.89 -8.61
C ASP A 308 -1.21 -36.97 -7.51
N HIS A 309 -0.23 -36.06 -7.52
CA HIS A 309 0.82 -35.98 -6.51
C HIS A 309 0.75 -34.71 -5.66
N ILE A 310 -0.26 -33.86 -5.88
CA ILE A 310 -0.41 -32.60 -5.15
C ILE A 310 -1.31 -32.80 -3.93
N PRO A 311 -0.92 -32.31 -2.73
CA PRO A 311 -1.81 -32.29 -1.57
C PRO A 311 -3.08 -31.46 -1.83
N PRO A 312 -4.28 -31.95 -1.47
CA PRO A 312 -5.55 -31.25 -1.68
C PRO A 312 -5.58 -29.84 -1.09
N GLU A 313 -4.87 -29.62 0.01
CA GLU A 313 -4.82 -28.38 0.75
C GLU A 313 -3.84 -27.32 0.21
N CYS A 314 -3.27 -27.54 -0.98
CA CYS A 314 -2.38 -26.59 -1.67
C CYS A 314 -3.09 -25.87 -2.83
N PHE A 315 -2.69 -24.63 -3.12
CA PHE A 315 -2.89 -24.08 -4.45
C PHE A 315 -2.00 -24.81 -5.47
N TYR A 316 -2.38 -24.70 -6.73
CA TYR A 316 -1.77 -25.41 -7.83
C TYR A 316 -1.64 -24.52 -9.06
N ILE A 317 -0.42 -24.07 -9.38
CA ILE A 317 -0.13 -23.26 -10.57
C ILE A 317 0.69 -24.11 -11.53
N ARG A 318 0.03 -24.67 -12.55
CA ARG A 318 0.61 -25.56 -13.55
C ARG A 318 0.99 -24.82 -14.82
N TYR A 319 2.13 -25.18 -15.40
CA TYR A 319 2.59 -24.62 -16.69
C TYR A 319 2.33 -25.55 -17.88
N GLY A 320 2.11 -26.84 -17.65
CA GLY A 320 1.79 -27.84 -18.67
C GLY A 320 2.99 -28.29 -19.51
N LYS A 321 3.93 -27.39 -19.76
CA LYS A 321 5.19 -27.56 -20.49
C LYS A 321 6.27 -26.71 -19.84
N PHE A 322 7.52 -27.15 -19.86
CA PHE A 322 8.63 -26.40 -19.25
C PHE A 322 8.88 -25.05 -19.98
N GLU A 323 8.63 -24.98 -21.28
CA GLU A 323 8.78 -23.76 -22.07
C GLU A 323 7.80 -22.66 -21.65
N ASN A 324 6.61 -23.03 -21.14
CA ASN A 324 5.65 -22.07 -20.62
C ASN A 324 6.15 -21.43 -19.31
N TYR A 325 6.86 -22.20 -18.48
CA TYR A 325 7.55 -21.66 -17.32
C TYR A 325 8.69 -20.72 -17.70
N LEU A 326 9.51 -21.09 -18.70
CA LEU A 326 10.58 -20.21 -19.20
C LEU A 326 9.99 -18.88 -19.72
N TRP A 327 8.87 -18.94 -20.45
CA TRP A 327 8.17 -17.74 -20.89
C TRP A 327 7.72 -16.87 -19.71
N PHE A 328 7.12 -17.47 -18.68
CA PHE A 328 6.68 -16.75 -17.49
C PHE A 328 7.86 -16.12 -16.72
N GLN A 329 8.97 -16.83 -16.63
CA GLN A 329 10.20 -16.32 -16.02
C GLN A 329 10.74 -15.13 -16.82
N ASP A 330 10.83 -15.24 -18.16
CA ASP A 330 11.31 -14.16 -19.03
C ASP A 330 10.42 -12.91 -18.92
N LEU A 331 9.10 -13.09 -18.86
CA LEU A 331 8.16 -11.99 -18.65
C LEU A 331 8.39 -11.30 -17.29
N THR A 332 8.69 -12.08 -16.25
CA THR A 332 8.98 -11.55 -14.91
C THR A 332 10.32 -10.79 -14.89
N ASP A 333 11.36 -11.33 -15.52
CA ASP A 333 12.69 -10.72 -15.63
C ASP A 333 12.67 -9.42 -16.45
N GLU A 334 11.89 -9.37 -17.54
CA GLU A 334 11.66 -8.16 -18.35
C GLU A 334 11.12 -6.97 -17.53
N HIS A 335 10.42 -7.26 -16.43
CA HIS A 335 9.79 -6.26 -15.57
C HIS A 335 10.45 -6.14 -14.18
N GLY A 336 11.73 -6.53 -14.06
CA GLY A 336 12.51 -6.32 -12.84
C GLY A 336 12.30 -7.40 -11.78
N GLY A 337 11.98 -8.62 -12.18
CA GLY A 337 11.87 -9.80 -11.30
C GLY A 337 10.53 -9.94 -10.58
N ASP A 338 9.57 -9.03 -10.82
CA ASP A 338 8.21 -9.12 -10.28
C ASP A 338 7.21 -8.52 -11.28
N ILE A 339 6.23 -9.33 -11.71
CA ILE A 339 5.17 -8.94 -12.63
C ILE A 339 4.27 -7.85 -12.05
N SER A 340 4.20 -7.70 -10.72
CA SER A 340 3.45 -6.61 -10.08
C SER A 340 3.96 -5.23 -10.51
N ARG A 341 5.27 -5.10 -10.80
CA ARG A 341 5.91 -3.87 -11.28
C ARG A 341 5.38 -3.41 -12.66
N MET A 342 4.73 -4.28 -13.42
CA MET A 342 4.06 -3.90 -14.68
C MET A 342 2.96 -2.85 -14.46
N ILE A 343 2.35 -2.84 -13.26
CA ILE A 343 1.14 -2.07 -12.95
C ILE A 343 1.37 -1.15 -11.74
N THR A 344 2.22 -1.52 -10.78
CA THR A 344 2.42 -0.76 -9.53
C THR A 344 3.60 0.21 -9.61
N LEU A 345 3.39 1.45 -9.16
CA LEU A 345 4.42 2.47 -8.94
C LEU A 345 4.83 2.47 -7.46
N SER A 346 5.49 1.41 -6.98
CA SER A 346 5.90 1.28 -5.56
C SER A 346 7.32 1.80 -5.33
N GLY A 347 7.53 2.55 -4.25
CA GLY A 347 8.85 3.00 -3.77
C GLY A 347 9.65 1.92 -3.02
N LEU A 348 9.04 0.77 -2.74
CA LEU A 348 9.68 -0.40 -2.14
C LEU A 348 9.65 -1.55 -3.13
N SER A 349 10.77 -2.26 -3.29
CA SER A 349 10.82 -3.48 -4.10
C SER A 349 10.05 -4.62 -3.43
N ASN A 350 9.33 -5.42 -4.23
CA ASN A 350 8.77 -6.69 -3.77
C ASN A 350 9.58 -7.84 -4.38
N ASP A 351 10.64 -8.25 -3.68
CA ASP A 351 11.55 -9.30 -4.18
C ASP A 351 11.15 -10.70 -3.70
N GLY A 352 9.88 -10.91 -3.35
CA GLY A 352 9.36 -12.16 -2.78
C GLY A 352 9.66 -13.38 -3.66
N SER A 353 9.48 -13.27 -4.98
CA SER A 353 9.79 -14.34 -5.94
C SER A 353 11.29 -14.68 -5.98
N ALA A 354 12.16 -13.67 -5.95
CA ALA A 354 13.61 -13.86 -5.92
C ALA A 354 14.07 -14.48 -4.59
N ARG A 355 13.49 -14.04 -3.46
CA ARG A 355 13.74 -14.63 -2.14
C ARG A 355 13.32 -16.09 -2.09
N LEU A 356 12.12 -16.44 -2.59
CA LEU A 356 11.67 -17.83 -2.65
C LEU A 356 12.60 -18.69 -3.51
N THR A 357 12.99 -18.20 -4.68
CA THR A 357 13.91 -18.90 -5.59
C THR A 357 15.26 -19.17 -4.91
N LYS A 358 15.81 -18.15 -4.23
CA LYS A 358 17.01 -18.28 -3.39
C LYS A 358 16.80 -19.28 -2.26
N GLN A 359 15.66 -19.23 -1.58
CA GLN A 359 15.34 -20.09 -0.44
C GLN A 359 15.25 -21.57 -0.83
N LEU A 360 14.61 -21.86 -1.97
CA LEU A 360 14.54 -23.20 -2.55
C LEU A 360 15.89 -23.66 -3.12
N GLY A 361 16.82 -22.75 -3.37
CA GLY A 361 18.13 -23.04 -3.97
C GLY A 361 18.03 -23.54 -5.41
N ILE A 362 16.97 -23.15 -6.12
CA ILE A 362 16.77 -23.50 -7.53
C ILE A 362 17.31 -22.33 -8.35
N GLN A 363 18.45 -22.51 -9.01
CA GLN A 363 18.98 -21.50 -9.93
C GLN A 363 18.82 -21.98 -11.37
N MET A 364 18.19 -21.15 -12.19
CA MET A 364 18.04 -21.45 -13.61
C MET A 364 19.33 -21.11 -14.36
N THR A 365 20.16 -22.11 -14.64
CA THR A 365 21.39 -21.94 -15.43
C THR A 365 21.09 -21.89 -16.94
N ALA A 366 22.00 -21.32 -17.75
CA ALA A 366 21.86 -21.32 -19.21
C ALA A 366 21.74 -22.74 -19.79
N MET A 367 22.49 -23.70 -19.23
CA MET A 367 22.38 -25.12 -19.57
C MET A 367 21.05 -25.73 -19.11
N GLY A 368 20.57 -25.37 -17.92
CA GLY A 368 19.26 -25.76 -17.40
C GLY A 368 18.10 -25.27 -18.27
N ARG A 369 18.18 -24.05 -18.81
CA ARG A 369 17.19 -23.53 -19.78
C ARG A 369 17.19 -24.30 -21.09
N MET A 370 18.37 -24.65 -21.62
CA MET A 370 18.52 -25.35 -22.89
C MET A 370 18.08 -26.82 -22.80
N LEU A 371 18.46 -27.51 -21.73
CA LEU A 371 18.18 -28.93 -21.55
C LEU A 371 16.86 -29.19 -20.83
N GLY A 372 16.36 -28.24 -20.04
CA GLY A 372 15.12 -28.34 -19.26
C GLY A 372 13.94 -28.93 -20.04
N PRO A 373 13.58 -28.40 -21.23
CA PRO A 373 12.52 -28.95 -22.06
C PRO A 373 12.67 -30.42 -22.45
N THR A 374 13.90 -30.93 -22.49
CA THR A 374 14.17 -32.35 -22.83
C THR A 374 14.10 -33.28 -21.61
N ILE A 375 14.25 -32.75 -20.39
CA ILE A 375 14.31 -33.53 -19.15
C ILE A 375 13.08 -33.36 -18.24
N ILE A 376 12.28 -32.31 -18.44
CA ILE A 376 11.05 -32.02 -17.69
C ILE A 376 9.88 -31.99 -18.67
N THR A 377 8.89 -32.83 -18.43
CA THR A 377 7.65 -32.84 -19.22
C THR A 377 6.70 -31.74 -18.76
N ASP A 378 6.52 -31.61 -17.44
CA ASP A 378 5.58 -30.66 -16.82
C ASP A 378 6.11 -30.23 -15.45
N GLN A 379 5.64 -29.07 -14.97
CA GLN A 379 5.92 -28.59 -13.63
C GLN A 379 4.79 -27.73 -13.09
N ALA A 380 4.68 -27.68 -11.77
CA ALA A 380 3.77 -26.79 -11.08
C ALA A 380 4.40 -26.18 -9.82
N ILE A 381 4.00 -24.96 -9.52
CA ILE A 381 4.23 -24.34 -8.22
C ILE A 381 3.04 -24.69 -7.32
N ILE A 382 3.33 -25.12 -6.11
CA ILE A 382 2.33 -25.44 -5.09
C ILE A 382 2.64 -24.71 -3.79
N GLY A 383 1.62 -24.52 -2.95
CA GLY A 383 1.82 -23.94 -1.64
C GLY A 383 0.53 -23.84 -0.84
N ARG A 384 0.68 -23.47 0.43
CA ARG A 384 -0.45 -23.34 1.37
C ARG A 384 -0.91 -21.89 1.54
N ASP A 385 -0.08 -20.94 1.12
CA ASP A 385 -0.32 -19.51 1.18
C ASP A 385 0.52 -18.74 0.15
N LEU A 386 0.12 -17.50 -0.15
CA LEU A 386 0.80 -16.62 -1.11
C LEU A 386 1.58 -15.48 -0.42
N TYR A 387 1.91 -15.60 0.87
CA TYR A 387 2.52 -14.52 1.64
C TYR A 387 4.04 -14.46 1.46
N LEU A 388 4.46 -14.15 0.22
CA LEU A 388 5.85 -14.20 -0.23
C LEU A 388 6.79 -13.23 0.49
N GLN A 389 6.27 -12.14 1.06
CA GLN A 389 7.09 -11.11 1.69
C GLN A 389 7.86 -11.64 2.90
N ASP A 390 7.26 -12.55 3.68
CA ASP A 390 7.77 -12.98 4.99
C ASP A 390 8.24 -14.45 5.01
N GLY A 391 8.05 -15.20 3.92
CA GLY A 391 8.35 -16.63 3.83
C GLY A 391 7.09 -17.49 3.83
N ALA A 392 6.44 -17.55 2.66
CA ALA A 392 5.30 -18.40 2.36
C ALA A 392 5.66 -19.89 2.37
N ALA A 393 4.69 -20.77 2.66
CA ALA A 393 4.87 -22.21 2.50
C ALA A 393 4.67 -22.62 1.03
N MET A 394 5.77 -22.82 0.28
CA MET A 394 5.72 -23.06 -1.16
C MET A 394 6.77 -24.06 -1.66
N GLY A 395 6.53 -24.60 -2.84
CA GLY A 395 7.44 -25.50 -3.52
C GLY A 395 7.14 -25.66 -5.00
N VAL A 396 8.01 -26.40 -5.68
CA VAL A 396 7.88 -26.77 -7.10
C VAL A 396 7.84 -28.30 -7.19
N VAL A 397 6.87 -28.81 -7.93
CA VAL A 397 6.76 -30.23 -8.27
C VAL A 397 7.08 -30.41 -9.74
N PHE A 398 8.01 -31.31 -10.04
CA PHE A 398 8.45 -31.64 -11.38
C PHE A 398 7.91 -33.01 -11.79
N GLN A 399 7.41 -33.08 -13.03
CA GLN A 399 7.21 -34.32 -13.77
C GLN A 399 8.39 -34.52 -14.73
N PRO A 400 9.39 -35.34 -14.37
CA PRO A 400 10.57 -35.51 -15.19
C PRO A 400 10.28 -36.45 -16.36
N THR A 401 10.88 -36.18 -17.52
CA THR A 401 11.00 -37.16 -18.61
C THR A 401 11.99 -38.26 -18.23
N ASN A 402 13.05 -37.90 -17.47
CA ASN A 402 14.02 -38.84 -16.91
C ASN A 402 14.42 -38.41 -15.49
N THR A 403 13.84 -39.08 -14.49
CA THR A 403 14.02 -38.76 -13.07
C THR A 403 15.47 -38.88 -12.62
N PHE A 404 16.24 -39.86 -13.13
CA PHE A 404 17.64 -40.01 -12.78
C PHE A 404 18.49 -38.81 -13.21
N LEU A 405 18.30 -38.32 -14.45
CA LEU A 405 19.04 -37.18 -14.96
C LEU A 405 18.68 -35.89 -14.21
N LEU A 406 17.39 -35.63 -14.01
CA LEU A 406 16.95 -34.44 -13.28
C LEU A 406 17.44 -34.47 -11.83
N ARG A 407 17.28 -35.58 -11.11
CA ARG A 407 17.80 -35.76 -9.75
C ARG A 407 19.30 -35.52 -9.67
N SER A 408 20.06 -36.07 -10.61
CA SER A 408 21.52 -35.91 -10.63
C SER A 408 21.92 -34.45 -10.84
N SER A 409 21.22 -33.74 -11.75
CA SER A 409 21.43 -32.31 -11.97
C SER A 409 21.13 -31.49 -10.71
N LEU A 410 19.93 -31.68 -10.13
CA LEU A 410 19.49 -30.95 -8.93
C LEU A 410 20.44 -31.20 -7.75
N ASN A 411 20.89 -32.44 -7.55
CA ASN A 411 21.84 -32.75 -6.49
C ASN A 411 23.21 -32.08 -6.72
N ASN A 412 23.68 -32.01 -7.97
CA ASN A 412 24.92 -31.30 -8.29
C ASN A 412 24.81 -29.80 -7.98
N ASP A 413 23.69 -29.17 -8.32
CA ASP A 413 23.44 -27.76 -8.04
C ASP A 413 23.38 -27.51 -6.53
N ARG A 414 22.64 -28.36 -5.80
CA ARG A 414 22.53 -28.29 -4.33
C ARG A 414 23.85 -28.52 -3.62
N MET A 415 24.66 -29.48 -4.07
CA MET A 415 26.01 -29.72 -3.52
C MET A 415 26.92 -28.51 -3.79
N THR A 416 26.83 -27.90 -4.97
CA THR A 416 27.61 -26.70 -5.31
C THR A 416 27.23 -25.54 -4.39
N LEU A 417 25.94 -25.31 -4.18
CA LEU A 417 25.46 -24.27 -3.28
C LEU A 417 25.86 -24.54 -1.82
N ALA A 418 25.73 -25.78 -1.34
CA ALA A 418 26.14 -26.16 0.01
C ALA A 418 27.66 -26.00 0.23
N ASN A 419 28.48 -26.25 -0.79
CA ASN A 419 29.94 -26.06 -0.71
C ASN A 419 30.38 -24.59 -0.86
N SER A 420 29.45 -23.67 -1.14
CA SER A 420 29.77 -22.24 -1.32
C SER A 420 29.95 -21.48 0.00
N SER A 421 29.42 -22.01 1.11
CA SER A 421 29.50 -21.40 2.44
C SER A 421 29.36 -22.47 3.53
N ASP A 422 30.17 -22.38 4.59
CA ASP A 422 30.08 -23.24 5.77
C ASP A 422 28.78 -23.04 6.57
N GLU A 423 28.03 -21.95 6.30
CA GLU A 423 26.73 -21.69 6.93
C GLU A 423 25.59 -22.54 6.34
N ILE A 424 25.81 -23.17 5.18
CA ILE A 424 24.81 -23.98 4.47
C ILE A 424 25.11 -25.44 4.70
N THR A 425 24.11 -26.17 5.21
CA THR A 425 24.22 -27.62 5.42
C THR A 425 23.31 -28.36 4.45
N LEU A 426 23.82 -29.46 3.88
CA LEU A 426 23.05 -30.42 3.09
C LEU A 426 23.10 -31.79 3.79
N LYS A 427 21.94 -32.32 4.19
CA LYS A 427 21.84 -33.58 4.94
C LYS A 427 20.66 -34.41 4.49
N ASN A 428 20.77 -35.74 4.63
CA ASN A 428 19.61 -36.62 4.53
C ASN A 428 18.71 -36.43 5.75
N VAL A 429 17.40 -36.42 5.53
CA VAL A 429 16.38 -36.29 6.56
C VAL A 429 15.37 -37.43 6.42
N LYS A 430 14.92 -37.93 7.57
CA LYS A 430 13.84 -38.90 7.65
C LYS A 430 12.57 -38.15 8.01
N LEU A 431 11.59 -38.21 7.12
CA LEU A 431 10.27 -37.60 7.26
C LEU A 431 9.27 -38.69 7.68
N GLU A 432 8.08 -38.32 8.17
CA GLU A 432 7.09 -39.31 8.62
C GLU A 432 6.75 -40.34 7.53
N ASN A 433 6.55 -39.86 6.30
CA ASN A 433 6.08 -40.66 5.16
C ASN A 433 7.17 -41.03 4.14
N GLY A 434 8.46 -40.83 4.47
CA GLY A 434 9.57 -41.18 3.56
C GLY A 434 10.93 -40.58 3.92
N GLU A 435 11.84 -40.57 2.96
CA GLU A 435 13.18 -39.99 3.11
C GLU A 435 13.37 -38.85 2.09
N GLY A 436 14.23 -37.89 2.44
CA GLY A 436 14.56 -36.77 1.57
C GLY A 436 15.91 -36.15 1.92
N THR A 437 16.21 -35.01 1.30
CA THR A 437 17.36 -34.18 1.68
C THR A 437 16.92 -32.79 2.09
N LEU A 438 17.55 -32.23 3.11
CA LEU A 438 17.37 -30.85 3.55
C LEU A 438 18.65 -30.07 3.30
N MET A 439 18.52 -29.00 2.51
CA MET A 439 19.53 -27.95 2.38
C MET A 439 19.05 -26.74 3.19
N ARG A 440 19.84 -26.29 4.16
CA ARG A 440 19.42 -25.23 5.09
C ARG A 440 20.57 -24.38 5.59
N SER A 441 20.35 -23.06 5.67
CA SER A 441 21.15 -22.09 6.42
C SER A 441 20.60 -21.85 7.82
N THR A 442 21.41 -21.29 8.72
CA THR A 442 21.02 -21.01 10.13
C THR A 442 19.85 -20.03 10.26
N ASP A 443 19.71 -19.12 9.30
CA ASP A 443 18.73 -18.04 9.27
C ASP A 443 17.47 -18.33 8.43
N ASN A 444 17.41 -19.52 7.82
CA ASN A 444 16.39 -19.95 6.87
C ASN A 444 16.36 -19.17 5.52
N SER A 445 17.36 -18.33 5.22
CA SER A 445 17.50 -17.70 3.90
C SER A 445 17.71 -18.71 2.78
N ILE A 446 18.22 -19.89 3.11
CA ILE A 446 18.13 -21.12 2.34
C ILE A 446 17.42 -22.14 3.22
N ARG A 447 16.32 -22.71 2.73
CA ARG A 447 15.60 -23.82 3.35
C ARG A 447 14.87 -24.57 2.25
N SER A 448 15.36 -25.77 1.93
CA SER A 448 14.94 -26.51 0.75
C SER A 448 14.97 -28.02 1.02
N PHE A 449 13.78 -28.59 1.21
CA PHE A 449 13.54 -30.02 1.19
C PHE A 449 13.44 -30.50 -0.26
N MET A 450 14.08 -31.61 -0.57
CA MET A 450 13.90 -32.33 -1.82
C MET A 450 13.48 -33.77 -1.51
N VAL A 451 12.30 -34.14 -1.99
CA VAL A 451 11.69 -35.47 -1.83
C VAL A 451 11.26 -36.03 -3.18
N GLU A 452 11.23 -37.35 -3.32
CA GLU A 452 10.91 -38.05 -4.55
C GLU A 452 9.90 -39.16 -4.26
N ARG A 453 8.87 -39.28 -5.10
CA ARG A 453 7.84 -40.33 -5.01
C ARG A 453 7.26 -40.58 -6.41
N ASP A 454 7.11 -41.85 -6.79
CA ASP A 454 6.52 -42.29 -8.06
C ASP A 454 7.11 -41.59 -9.31
N ASP A 455 8.43 -41.42 -9.32
CA ASP A 455 9.18 -40.70 -10.36
C ASP A 455 8.96 -39.17 -10.42
N PHE A 456 8.14 -38.57 -9.54
CA PHE A 456 8.01 -37.13 -9.36
C PHE A 456 8.97 -36.60 -8.29
N ILE A 457 9.43 -35.36 -8.46
CA ILE A 457 10.34 -34.69 -7.53
C ILE A 457 9.66 -33.42 -7.02
N CYS A 458 9.58 -33.27 -5.69
CA CYS A 458 9.13 -32.04 -5.04
C CYS A 458 10.32 -31.35 -4.36
N ILE A 459 10.48 -30.05 -4.63
CA ILE A 459 11.40 -29.17 -3.91
C ILE A 459 10.58 -28.09 -3.21
N THR A 460 10.64 -28.01 -1.89
CA THR A 460 9.82 -27.07 -1.10
C THR A 460 10.60 -26.48 0.05
N ASN A 461 10.22 -25.26 0.43
CA ASN A 461 10.76 -24.62 1.63
C ASN A 461 10.02 -25.03 2.91
N SER A 462 9.00 -25.90 2.84
CA SER A 462 8.18 -26.36 3.97
C SER A 462 8.33 -27.87 4.19
N GLU A 463 8.58 -28.25 5.43
CA GLU A 463 8.61 -29.65 5.87
C GLU A 463 7.23 -30.29 5.73
N THR A 464 6.18 -29.57 6.16
CA THR A 464 4.78 -30.02 6.04
C THR A 464 4.42 -30.35 4.59
N ILE A 465 4.79 -29.50 3.62
CA ILE A 465 4.52 -29.77 2.20
C ILE A 465 5.27 -31.02 1.72
N ALA A 466 6.54 -31.19 2.13
CA ALA A 466 7.34 -32.35 1.76
C ALA A 466 6.74 -33.66 2.31
N GLU A 467 6.28 -33.64 3.56
CA GLU A 467 5.61 -34.78 4.20
C GLU A 467 4.28 -35.11 3.53
N ARG A 468 3.46 -34.10 3.26
CA ARG A 468 2.17 -34.26 2.59
C ARG A 468 2.32 -34.76 1.16
N PHE A 469 3.33 -34.29 0.42
CA PHE A 469 3.65 -34.83 -0.91
C PHE A 469 3.97 -36.33 -0.87
N LEU A 470 4.77 -36.77 0.11
CA LEU A 470 5.10 -38.19 0.30
C LEU A 470 3.89 -39.03 0.73
N GLU A 471 3.03 -38.47 1.56
CA GLU A 471 1.79 -39.10 2.02
C GLU A 471 0.81 -39.30 0.88
N VAL A 472 0.57 -38.27 0.06
CA VAL A 472 -0.34 -38.31 -1.09
C VAL A 472 0.06 -39.40 -2.08
N GLY A 473 1.35 -39.58 -2.37
CA GLY A 473 1.79 -40.68 -3.22
C GLY A 473 1.55 -42.08 -2.61
N SER A 474 1.38 -42.17 -1.28
CA SER A 474 1.11 -43.43 -0.58
C SER A 474 -0.39 -43.72 -0.43
N THR A 475 -1.19 -42.71 -0.05
CA THR A 475 -2.64 -42.83 0.17
C THR A 475 -3.42 -42.70 -1.14
N GLY A 476 -2.87 -41.95 -2.09
CA GLY A 476 -3.54 -41.52 -3.30
C GLY A 476 -4.60 -40.44 -3.08
N GLU A 477 -4.71 -39.82 -1.90
CA GLU A 477 -5.67 -38.74 -1.61
C GLU A 477 -5.17 -37.40 -2.17
N SER A 478 -5.12 -37.31 -3.49
CA SER A 478 -4.54 -36.19 -4.23
C SER A 478 -5.55 -35.08 -4.54
N LEU A 479 -5.03 -33.89 -4.85
CA LEU A 479 -5.79 -32.77 -5.40
C LEU A 479 -6.60 -33.20 -6.63
N GLY A 480 -5.97 -33.94 -7.56
CA GLY A 480 -6.60 -34.49 -8.76
C GLY A 480 -7.81 -35.39 -8.47
N LYS A 481 -7.89 -35.96 -7.26
CA LYS A 481 -9.02 -36.80 -6.82
C LYS A 481 -10.07 -36.07 -6.00
N THR A 482 -9.96 -34.77 -5.79
CA THR A 482 -11.03 -33.99 -5.17
C THR A 482 -12.17 -33.74 -6.17
N ASP A 483 -13.41 -33.69 -5.69
CA ASP A 483 -14.55 -33.40 -6.56
C ASP A 483 -14.54 -31.96 -7.07
N ALA A 484 -14.01 -31.03 -6.28
CA ALA A 484 -13.82 -29.64 -6.66
C ALA A 484 -12.85 -29.49 -7.85
N PHE A 485 -11.71 -30.20 -7.81
CA PHE A 485 -10.74 -30.15 -8.91
C PHE A 485 -11.27 -30.83 -10.18
N ARG A 486 -11.95 -31.98 -10.03
CA ARG A 486 -12.62 -32.65 -11.16
C ARG A 486 -13.70 -31.77 -11.79
N LEU A 487 -14.48 -31.05 -10.99
CA LEU A 487 -15.42 -30.07 -11.51
C LEU A 487 -14.69 -28.98 -12.31
N ALA A 488 -13.61 -28.41 -11.75
CA ALA A 488 -12.81 -27.40 -12.45
C ALA A 488 -12.27 -27.92 -13.79
N ARG A 489 -11.77 -29.16 -13.86
CA ARG A 489 -11.31 -29.78 -15.11
C ARG A 489 -12.43 -30.16 -16.10
N THR A 490 -13.66 -30.32 -15.60
CA THR A 490 -14.84 -30.49 -16.46
C THR A 490 -15.23 -29.16 -17.13
N LEU A 491 -15.13 -28.06 -16.38
CA LEU A 491 -15.41 -26.70 -16.85
C LEU A 491 -14.26 -26.16 -17.72
N HIS A 492 -13.03 -26.57 -17.41
CA HIS A 492 -11.78 -26.08 -18.02
C HIS A 492 -10.86 -27.25 -18.44
N PRO A 493 -11.19 -27.94 -19.56
CA PRO A 493 -10.52 -29.17 -19.96
C PRO A 493 -9.10 -28.95 -20.50
N LEU A 494 -8.25 -29.98 -20.39
CA LEU A 494 -6.85 -29.95 -20.85
C LEU A 494 -6.69 -29.64 -22.34
N SER A 495 -7.71 -29.90 -23.16
CA SER A 495 -7.71 -29.60 -24.60
C SER A 495 -7.59 -28.11 -24.94
N LEU A 496 -7.79 -27.21 -23.97
CA LEU A 496 -7.57 -25.77 -24.15
C LEU A 496 -6.08 -25.42 -24.34
N ASP A 497 -5.17 -26.29 -23.85
CA ASP A 497 -3.70 -26.16 -23.91
C ASP A 497 -3.22 -24.78 -23.42
N ASP A 498 -3.72 -24.37 -22.26
CA ASP A 498 -3.32 -23.10 -21.64
C ASP A 498 -1.84 -23.07 -21.27
N THR A 499 -1.28 -21.86 -21.31
CA THR A 499 0.10 -21.60 -20.90
C THR A 499 0.26 -21.70 -19.38
N ILE A 500 -0.74 -21.24 -18.63
CA ILE A 500 -0.80 -21.37 -17.17
C ILE A 500 -2.21 -21.79 -16.77
N PHE A 501 -2.32 -22.75 -15.84
CA PHE A 501 -3.55 -23.08 -15.14
C PHE A 501 -3.31 -22.95 -13.63
N ALA A 502 -3.89 -21.93 -13.02
CA ALA A 502 -3.86 -21.71 -11.58
C ALA A 502 -5.17 -22.19 -10.95
N TYR A 503 -5.08 -22.94 -9.85
CA TYR A 503 -6.21 -23.45 -9.09
C TYR A 503 -5.97 -23.21 -7.60
N PHE A 504 -6.96 -22.62 -6.93
CA PHE A 504 -6.98 -22.38 -5.49
C PHE A 504 -8.05 -23.26 -4.87
N SER A 505 -7.61 -24.28 -4.12
CA SER A 505 -8.52 -25.27 -3.55
C SER A 505 -9.34 -24.71 -2.38
N PRO A 506 -10.56 -25.23 -2.15
CA PRO A 506 -11.34 -24.87 -0.98
C PRO A 506 -10.56 -25.13 0.32
N GLU A 507 -9.83 -26.24 0.40
CA GLU A 507 -9.03 -26.64 1.56
C GLU A 507 -7.88 -25.66 1.83
N MET A 508 -7.26 -25.10 0.78
CA MET A 508 -6.25 -24.06 0.92
C MET A 508 -6.87 -22.76 1.47
N LEU A 509 -7.98 -22.30 0.88
CA LEU A 509 -8.68 -21.08 1.30
C LEU A 509 -9.19 -21.18 2.74
N GLN A 510 -9.72 -22.34 3.14
CA GLN A 510 -10.11 -22.64 4.52
C GLN A 510 -8.90 -22.65 5.46
N GLY A 511 -7.75 -23.16 4.99
CA GLY A 511 -6.50 -23.17 5.74
C GLY A 511 -6.00 -21.79 6.14
N LEU A 512 -6.17 -20.78 5.26
CA LEU A 512 -5.84 -19.36 5.54
C LEU A 512 -6.68 -18.75 6.67
N LEU A 513 -7.83 -19.36 6.99
CA LEU A 513 -8.75 -18.94 8.05
C LEU A 513 -8.69 -19.88 9.27
N SER A 514 -7.73 -20.80 9.30
CA SER A 514 -7.53 -21.66 10.47
C SER A 514 -6.98 -20.86 11.65
N PRO A 515 -7.30 -21.25 12.90
CA PRO A 515 -6.80 -20.56 14.09
C PRO A 515 -5.27 -20.59 14.17
N GLN A 516 -4.65 -21.71 13.78
CA GLN A 516 -3.20 -21.81 13.70
C GLN A 516 -2.62 -20.77 12.73
N TYR A 517 -3.18 -20.67 11.51
CA TYR A 517 -2.65 -19.79 10.49
C TYR A 517 -2.76 -18.32 10.87
N LEU A 518 -3.95 -17.86 11.26
CA LEU A 518 -4.19 -16.45 11.57
C LEU A 518 -3.41 -15.98 12.81
N ILE A 519 -3.31 -16.82 13.84
CA ILE A 519 -2.57 -16.46 15.06
C ILE A 519 -1.07 -16.43 14.78
N GLU A 520 -0.52 -17.41 14.04
CA GLU A 520 0.89 -17.38 13.68
C GLU A 520 1.22 -16.25 12.70
N LEU A 521 0.32 -15.90 11.79
CA LEU A 521 0.45 -14.71 10.93
C LEU A 521 0.54 -13.42 11.78
N ARG A 522 -0.34 -13.27 12.77
CA ARG A 522 -0.29 -12.13 13.71
C ARG A 522 1.04 -12.07 14.47
N ARG A 523 1.54 -13.20 14.97
CA ARG A 523 2.84 -13.28 15.67
C ARG A 523 4.03 -13.01 14.75
N ARG A 524 3.96 -13.41 13.47
CA ARG A 524 4.97 -13.06 12.45
C ARG A 524 5.03 -11.57 12.19
N MET A 525 3.88 -10.91 12.02
CA MET A 525 3.82 -9.45 11.83
C MET A 525 4.35 -8.71 13.06
N GLN A 526 4.08 -9.20 14.27
CA GLN A 526 4.72 -8.68 15.49
C GLN A 526 6.24 -8.85 15.44
N SER A 527 6.72 -9.99 14.94
CA SER A 527 8.15 -10.22 14.80
C SER A 527 8.82 -9.33 13.78
N GLU A 528 8.15 -9.00 12.67
CA GLU A 528 8.64 -8.01 11.73
C GLU A 528 8.80 -6.64 12.38
N ALA A 529 7.78 -6.21 13.11
CA ALA A 529 7.78 -4.94 13.82
C ALA A 529 8.90 -4.88 14.86
N ASP A 530 9.08 -5.94 15.66
CA ASP A 530 10.15 -6.02 16.66
C ASP A 530 11.53 -5.93 15.99
N ILE A 531 11.77 -6.67 14.90
CA ILE A 531 13.04 -6.62 14.15
C ILE A 531 13.31 -5.20 13.63
N ALA A 532 12.32 -4.58 12.98
CA ALA A 532 12.43 -3.21 12.45
C ALA A 532 12.71 -2.20 13.58
N MET A 533 12.07 -2.36 14.74
CA MET A 533 12.32 -1.51 15.91
C MET A 533 13.73 -1.65 16.48
N VAL A 534 14.32 -2.86 16.53
CA VAL A 534 15.71 -3.01 16.98
C VAL A 534 16.65 -2.21 16.08
N HIS A 535 16.45 -2.25 14.76
CA HIS A 535 17.24 -1.45 13.83
C HIS A 535 17.05 0.06 14.06
N LEU A 536 15.81 0.54 14.18
CA LEU A 536 15.52 1.94 14.51
C LEU A 536 16.13 2.38 15.85
N ALA A 537 16.06 1.52 16.86
CA ALA A 537 16.64 1.75 18.18
C ALA A 537 18.16 1.82 18.15
N ARG A 538 18.82 0.95 17.40
CA ARG A 538 20.28 1.01 17.19
C ARG A 538 20.71 2.30 16.51
N VAL A 539 20.00 2.72 15.46
CA VAL A 539 20.30 4.00 14.78
C VAL A 539 20.09 5.18 15.74
N ALA A 540 18.97 5.20 16.47
CA ALA A 540 18.67 6.23 17.46
C ALA A 540 19.69 6.27 18.64
N ALA A 541 20.25 5.11 19.00
CA ALA A 541 21.29 4.98 20.01
C ALA A 541 22.66 5.42 19.50
N ALA A 542 23.02 5.04 18.28
CA ALA A 542 24.31 5.35 17.67
C ALA A 542 24.52 6.86 17.50
N SER A 543 23.49 7.62 17.12
CA SER A 543 23.60 9.08 16.98
C SER A 543 23.97 9.81 18.27
N ARG A 544 23.81 9.18 19.45
CA ARG A 544 24.33 9.73 20.71
C ARG A 544 25.83 9.60 20.89
N SER A 545 26.45 8.55 20.35
CA SER A 545 27.88 8.24 20.55
C SER A 545 28.81 9.23 19.84
N ILE A 546 28.32 9.92 18.81
CA ILE A 546 29.11 10.81 17.94
C ILE A 546 29.38 12.19 18.60
N GLY A 547 28.77 12.50 19.76
CA GLY A 547 28.89 13.80 20.44
C GLY A 547 29.83 13.87 21.64
N GLN A 548 30.46 12.77 22.07
CA GLN A 548 31.38 12.79 23.22
C GLN A 548 32.83 12.93 22.76
N ASN A 549 33.49 14.03 23.15
CA ASN A 549 34.94 14.21 23.02
C ASN A 549 35.70 13.03 23.67
N GLU A 550 36.30 12.17 22.85
CA GLU A 550 37.54 11.35 22.95
C GLU A 550 38.22 11.05 24.32
N THR A 551 37.57 11.13 25.48
CA THR A 551 38.28 11.07 26.79
C THR A 551 37.63 10.25 27.90
N ALA A 552 36.53 9.53 27.65
CA ALA A 552 36.02 8.53 28.59
C ALA A 552 36.45 7.11 28.14
N PRO A 553 37.33 6.40 28.87
CA PRO A 553 37.68 5.03 28.51
C PRO A 553 36.48 4.11 28.77
N GLY A 554 35.81 3.68 27.69
CA GLY A 554 34.83 2.58 27.72
C GLY A 554 33.46 2.82 27.06
N SER A 555 33.18 3.99 26.46
CA SER A 555 31.82 4.33 25.95
C SER A 555 31.70 4.54 24.43
N ASP A 556 32.73 4.23 23.64
CA ASP A 556 32.74 4.43 22.17
C ASP A 556 32.06 3.31 21.36
N THR A 557 31.44 2.32 22.02
CA THR A 557 30.75 1.23 21.31
C THR A 557 29.26 1.54 21.21
N PRO A 558 28.67 1.64 20.00
CA PRO A 558 27.23 1.80 19.84
C PRO A 558 26.47 0.70 20.60
N ILE A 559 25.33 1.05 21.20
CA ILE A 559 24.50 0.08 21.90
C ILE A 559 23.88 -0.86 20.87
N GLN A 560 24.39 -2.09 20.79
CA GLN A 560 23.94 -3.10 19.82
C GLN A 560 22.96 -4.11 20.41
N ASP A 561 23.02 -4.35 21.72
CA ASP A 561 22.23 -5.38 22.40
C ASP A 561 20.88 -4.85 22.89
N ILE A 562 19.87 -5.71 22.88
CA ILE A 562 18.47 -5.36 23.18
C ILE A 562 18.30 -4.89 24.63
N GLU A 563 18.86 -5.61 25.61
CA GLU A 563 18.72 -5.27 27.03
C GLU A 563 19.24 -3.85 27.36
N PRO A 564 20.46 -3.47 26.93
CA PRO A 564 20.91 -2.08 27.01
C PRO A 564 20.01 -1.05 26.29
N LEU A 565 19.42 -1.38 25.14
CA LEU A 565 18.49 -0.49 24.43
C LEU A 565 17.20 -0.27 25.24
N VAL A 566 16.65 -1.31 25.87
CA VAL A 566 15.52 -1.21 26.79
C VAL A 566 15.89 -0.37 28.01
N ALA A 567 17.04 -0.64 28.64
CA ALA A 567 17.50 0.10 29.83
C ALA A 567 17.72 1.60 29.55
N ALA A 568 18.16 1.95 28.35
CA ALA A 568 18.32 3.33 27.89
C ALA A 568 16.99 3.99 27.42
N GLY A 569 15.90 3.21 27.35
CA GLY A 569 14.57 3.65 26.93
C GLY A 569 14.39 3.81 25.42
N TYR A 570 15.28 3.24 24.59
CA TYR A 570 15.11 3.22 23.13
C TYR A 570 14.12 2.17 22.66
N LEU A 571 14.00 1.09 23.43
CA LEU A 571 12.96 0.09 23.28
C LEU A 571 12.03 0.15 24.50
N PRO A 572 10.73 -0.17 24.34
CA PRO A 572 9.79 -0.19 25.45
C PRO A 572 10.15 -1.23 26.52
N VAL A 573 9.65 -1.03 27.73
CA VAL A 573 9.79 -2.03 28.81
C VAL A 573 9.02 -3.31 28.42
N GLY A 574 9.62 -4.47 28.64
CA GLY A 574 9.05 -5.76 28.21
C GLY A 574 9.18 -6.03 26.71
N PHE A 575 9.99 -5.25 25.99
CA PHE A 575 10.25 -5.47 24.57
C PHE A 575 10.72 -6.91 24.30
N GLY A 576 10.16 -7.53 23.27
CA GLY A 576 10.51 -8.89 22.85
C GLY A 576 9.93 -9.99 23.73
N GLU A 577 9.21 -9.67 24.81
CA GLU A 577 8.43 -10.66 25.57
C GLU A 577 7.19 -11.04 24.76
N ARG A 578 7.17 -12.27 24.23
CA ARG A 578 6.01 -12.78 23.49
C ARG A 578 5.30 -13.89 24.23
N PRO A 579 3.98 -14.04 24.01
CA PRO A 579 3.20 -15.06 24.70
C PRO A 579 3.66 -16.50 24.47
N ASP A 580 4.28 -16.77 23.32
CA ASP A 580 4.77 -18.09 22.90
C ASP A 580 6.21 -18.39 23.34
N GLY A 581 6.81 -17.49 24.13
CA GLY A 581 8.20 -17.59 24.59
C GLY A 581 9.23 -17.36 23.48
N SER A 582 8.79 -17.02 22.25
CA SER A 582 9.70 -16.53 21.21
C SER A 582 10.06 -15.07 21.47
N GLY A 583 11.02 -14.57 20.71
CA GLY A 583 11.52 -13.21 20.86
C GLY A 583 12.65 -12.94 19.90
N VAL A 584 12.99 -11.66 19.80
CA VAL A 584 14.08 -11.19 18.93
C VAL A 584 15.40 -11.25 19.68
N PHE A 585 16.45 -11.64 18.96
CA PHE A 585 17.82 -11.64 19.47
C PHE A 585 18.80 -11.15 18.41
N THR A 586 20.01 -10.80 18.85
CA THR A 586 21.04 -10.16 18.03
C THR A 586 22.26 -11.07 17.88
N ILE A 587 22.78 -11.18 16.65
CA ILE A 587 24.11 -11.77 16.36
C ILE A 587 24.86 -10.77 15.49
N GLY A 588 25.74 -9.97 16.11
CA GLY A 588 26.34 -8.82 15.45
C GLY A 588 25.26 -7.86 14.94
N ASP A 589 25.33 -7.51 13.66
CA ASP A 589 24.36 -6.61 13.02
C ASP A 589 23.04 -7.30 12.67
N ARG A 590 23.00 -8.64 12.70
CA ARG A 590 21.81 -9.41 12.37
C ARG A 590 20.83 -9.42 13.53
N VAL A 591 19.57 -9.19 13.19
CA VAL A 591 18.44 -9.26 14.13
C VAL A 591 17.53 -10.39 13.64
N LEU A 592 17.30 -11.38 14.49
CA LEU A 592 16.61 -12.62 14.14
C LEU A 592 15.53 -12.94 15.16
N ASP A 593 14.52 -13.68 14.71
CA ASP A 593 13.58 -14.32 15.62
C ASP A 593 14.10 -15.69 16.08
N THR A 594 14.04 -15.95 17.39
CA THR A 594 14.50 -17.22 18.00
C THR A 594 13.80 -18.45 17.45
N ARG A 595 12.56 -18.32 16.96
CA ARG A 595 11.76 -19.43 16.42
C ARG A 595 11.67 -19.38 14.89
N ARG A 596 11.39 -18.21 14.34
CA ARG A 596 11.04 -18.01 12.92
C ARG A 596 12.27 -17.78 12.03
N GLY A 597 13.37 -17.25 12.57
CA GLY A 597 14.59 -16.95 11.81
C GLY A 597 14.64 -15.53 11.27
N ALA A 598 15.23 -15.33 10.09
CA ALA A 598 15.40 -13.99 9.50
C ALA A 598 14.12 -13.49 8.83
N ARG A 599 13.88 -12.18 8.96
CA ARG A 599 12.82 -11.46 8.26
C ARG A 599 12.91 -11.69 6.75
N GLY A 600 11.75 -11.89 6.11
CA GLY A 600 11.66 -12.22 4.69
C GLY A 600 11.96 -13.67 4.32
N SER A 601 12.36 -14.48 5.30
CA SER A 601 12.60 -15.92 5.15
C SER A 601 12.17 -16.68 6.40
N PHE A 602 11.10 -16.22 7.07
CA PHE A 602 10.61 -16.88 8.26
C PHE A 602 10.23 -18.34 7.97
N LEU A 603 10.37 -19.18 9.00
CA LEU A 603 9.95 -20.57 8.98
C LEU A 603 8.46 -20.64 8.59
N PRO A 604 8.08 -21.34 7.49
CA PRO A 604 6.70 -21.38 6.98
C PRO A 604 5.65 -21.64 8.06
N ILE A 605 4.48 -20.99 7.98
CA ILE A 605 3.42 -21.08 9.00
C ILE A 605 3.04 -22.54 9.34
N PRO A 606 2.86 -23.45 8.36
CA PRO A 606 2.55 -24.85 8.65
C PRO A 606 3.62 -25.55 9.51
N ASP A 607 4.88 -25.11 9.42
CA ASP A 607 6.01 -25.68 10.16
C ASP A 607 6.23 -25.01 11.54
N SER A 608 5.39 -24.03 11.91
CA SER A 608 5.41 -23.36 13.22
C SER A 608 4.12 -23.69 13.99
N PRO A 609 4.07 -24.84 14.70
CA PRO A 609 2.84 -25.28 15.40
C PRO A 609 2.48 -24.38 16.59
N VAL A 610 1.21 -24.00 16.70
CA VAL A 610 0.68 -23.18 17.81
C VAL A 610 -0.03 -24.08 18.80
N GLU A 611 0.60 -24.37 19.94
CA GLU A 611 0.03 -25.24 20.99
C GLU A 611 -0.89 -24.48 21.94
N SER A 612 -0.54 -23.23 22.26
CA SER A 612 -1.30 -22.38 23.17
C SER A 612 -1.41 -20.94 22.69
N VAL A 613 -2.46 -20.26 23.17
CA VAL A 613 -2.84 -18.89 22.79
C VAL A 613 -3.18 -18.05 24.02
N THR A 614 -3.12 -16.75 23.86
CA THR A 614 -3.58 -15.80 24.89
C THR A 614 -5.11 -15.65 24.88
N ALA A 615 -5.66 -15.04 25.94
CA ALA A 615 -7.08 -14.70 25.97
C ALA A 615 -7.44 -13.70 24.87
N THR A 616 -6.53 -12.76 24.59
CA THR A 616 -6.70 -11.76 23.53
C THR A 616 -6.67 -12.39 22.13
N GLU A 617 -5.76 -13.32 21.87
CA GLU A 617 -5.69 -14.06 20.60
C GLU A 617 -6.93 -14.95 20.40
N ALA A 618 -7.38 -15.64 21.45
CA ALA A 618 -8.57 -16.48 21.41
C ALA A 618 -9.82 -15.68 21.06
N ARG A 619 -10.05 -14.56 21.76
CA ARG A 619 -11.20 -13.68 21.51
C ARG A 619 -11.17 -13.08 20.10
N TRP A 620 -9.99 -12.62 19.67
CA TRP A 620 -9.82 -12.06 18.34
C TRP A 620 -10.18 -13.08 17.25
N PHE A 621 -9.75 -14.33 17.40
CA PHE A 621 -10.12 -15.39 16.46
C PHE A 621 -11.61 -15.77 16.54
N GLU A 622 -12.21 -15.77 17.73
CA GLU A 622 -13.65 -16.04 17.91
C GLU A 622 -14.52 -15.04 17.12
N GLU A 623 -14.16 -13.76 17.12
CA GLU A 623 -14.85 -12.71 16.35
C GLU A 623 -14.78 -12.98 14.83
N ILE A 624 -13.62 -13.42 14.32
CA ILE A 624 -13.44 -13.82 12.92
C ILE A 624 -14.25 -15.08 12.61
N SER A 625 -14.17 -16.09 13.48
CA SER A 625 -14.88 -17.35 13.33
C SER A 625 -16.40 -17.16 13.30
N GLU A 626 -16.93 -16.26 14.12
CA GLU A 626 -18.36 -15.93 14.14
C GLU A 626 -18.76 -15.21 12.83
N ALA A 627 -17.99 -14.21 12.41
CA ALA A 627 -18.28 -13.46 11.18
C ALA A 627 -18.25 -14.37 9.92
N TYR A 628 -17.19 -15.17 9.76
CA TYR A 628 -17.07 -16.07 8.62
C TYR A 628 -18.02 -17.26 8.71
N GLY A 629 -18.22 -17.86 9.89
CA GLY A 629 -19.12 -19.00 10.07
C GLY A 629 -20.59 -18.67 9.83
N GLN A 630 -21.01 -17.42 10.06
CA GLN A 630 -22.36 -16.96 9.72
C GLN A 630 -22.53 -16.70 8.21
N GLN A 631 -21.50 -16.14 7.56
CA GLN A 631 -21.58 -15.66 6.18
C GLN A 631 -21.22 -16.74 5.14
N PHE A 632 -20.27 -17.62 5.45
CA PHE A 632 -19.74 -18.64 4.54
C PHE A 632 -19.96 -20.04 5.14
N ARG A 633 -20.66 -20.92 4.40
CA ARG A 633 -20.79 -22.34 4.78
C ARG A 633 -19.63 -23.20 4.28
N SER A 634 -19.07 -22.81 3.14
CA SER A 634 -17.92 -23.42 2.46
C SER A 634 -17.29 -22.37 1.55
N PHE A 635 -16.08 -22.64 1.06
CA PHE A 635 -15.46 -21.84 0.00
C PHE A 635 -15.61 -22.52 -1.36
N ASP A 636 -15.82 -21.68 -2.36
CA ASP A 636 -15.86 -22.08 -3.76
C ASP A 636 -14.42 -22.07 -4.33
N PRO A 637 -14.00 -23.09 -5.09
CA PRO A 637 -12.68 -23.08 -5.70
C PRO A 637 -12.59 -21.99 -6.76
N ILE A 638 -11.38 -21.46 -6.92
CA ILE A 638 -11.06 -20.43 -7.91
C ILE A 638 -10.07 -21.03 -8.89
N PHE A 639 -10.33 -20.93 -10.19
CA PHE A 639 -9.35 -21.31 -11.20
C PHE A 639 -9.19 -20.25 -12.27
N VAL A 640 -7.97 -20.16 -12.81
CA VAL A 640 -7.56 -19.20 -13.82
C VAL A 640 -6.75 -19.91 -14.90
N GLY A 641 -7.24 -19.88 -16.13
CA GLY A 641 -6.49 -20.24 -17.33
C GLY A 641 -5.89 -19.01 -17.98
N VAL A 642 -4.62 -19.08 -18.37
CA VAL A 642 -3.96 -18.05 -19.19
C VAL A 642 -3.42 -18.71 -20.44
N LYS A 643 -3.91 -18.28 -21.59
CA LYS A 643 -3.44 -18.70 -22.91
C LYS A 643 -2.72 -17.57 -23.61
N ARG A 644 -1.60 -17.89 -24.25
CA ARG A 644 -0.82 -16.95 -25.06
C ARG A 644 -0.97 -17.25 -26.53
N GLU A 645 -1.19 -16.21 -27.32
CA GLU A 645 -1.16 -16.24 -28.78
C GLU A 645 -0.19 -15.19 -29.32
N LEU A 646 0.64 -15.56 -30.30
CA LEU A 646 1.51 -14.61 -30.99
C LEU A 646 0.68 -13.80 -31.99
N ILE A 647 0.85 -12.47 -31.97
CA ILE A 647 0.30 -11.58 -32.99
C ILE A 647 1.41 -11.36 -34.03
N GLU A 648 1.33 -12.07 -35.17
CA GLU A 648 2.28 -11.84 -36.26
C GLU A 648 2.17 -10.39 -36.76
N PRO A 649 3.30 -9.69 -37.04
CA PRO A 649 3.25 -8.36 -37.60
C PRO A 649 2.51 -8.39 -38.95
N LEU A 650 1.55 -7.48 -39.12
CA LEU A 650 0.84 -7.29 -40.40
C LEU A 650 1.87 -7.17 -41.54
N ALA A 651 1.77 -8.04 -42.54
CA ALA A 651 2.53 -7.89 -43.78
C ALA A 651 2.20 -6.52 -44.39
N GLY A 652 3.21 -5.85 -44.95
CA GLY A 652 3.00 -4.64 -45.74
C GLY A 652 1.99 -4.89 -46.87
N ALA A 653 1.37 -3.83 -47.38
CA ALA A 653 0.39 -3.93 -48.47
C ALA A 653 0.95 -4.58 -49.77
N ASP A 654 2.27 -4.76 -49.84
CA ASP A 654 3.04 -5.42 -50.92
C ASP A 654 3.49 -6.85 -50.57
N GLY A 655 3.07 -7.40 -49.42
CA GLY A 655 3.49 -8.72 -48.95
C GLY A 655 4.91 -8.77 -48.40
N SER A 656 5.58 -7.62 -48.22
CA SER A 656 6.85 -7.55 -47.49
C SER A 656 6.60 -7.76 -45.99
N PRO A 657 7.51 -8.42 -45.25
CA PRO A 657 7.41 -8.51 -43.79
C PRO A 657 7.33 -7.08 -43.23
N GLY A 658 6.29 -6.80 -42.44
CA GLY A 658 6.02 -5.47 -41.89
C GLY A 658 7.26 -4.92 -41.18
N VAL A 659 7.77 -3.79 -41.67
CA VAL A 659 8.94 -3.10 -41.12
C VAL A 659 8.54 -2.38 -39.82
N GLN A 660 8.37 -3.15 -38.75
CA GLN A 660 8.58 -2.73 -37.37
C GLN A 660 9.38 -3.84 -36.67
N GLU A 661 10.68 -3.88 -36.95
CA GLU A 661 11.61 -4.96 -36.55
C GLU A 661 11.82 -5.14 -35.03
N THR A 662 11.19 -4.35 -34.16
CA THR A 662 11.60 -4.25 -32.75
C THR A 662 10.57 -4.64 -31.69
N GLU A 663 9.28 -4.78 -32.00
CA GLU A 663 8.24 -5.03 -30.99
C GLU A 663 7.51 -6.36 -31.23
N LEU A 664 7.74 -7.35 -30.37
CA LEU A 664 7.00 -8.60 -30.37
C LEU A 664 5.64 -8.35 -29.73
N ARG A 665 4.53 -8.68 -30.41
CA ARG A 665 3.18 -8.56 -29.85
C ARG A 665 2.61 -9.93 -29.50
N GLU A 666 2.03 -10.01 -28.30
CA GLU A 666 1.38 -11.20 -27.77
C GLU A 666 -0.03 -10.85 -27.29
N ARG A 667 -0.97 -11.77 -27.45
CA ARG A 667 -2.32 -11.71 -26.88
C ARG A 667 -2.39 -12.70 -25.73
N LEU A 668 -2.77 -12.22 -24.56
CA LEU A 668 -3.03 -13.03 -23.37
C LEU A 668 -4.54 -13.15 -23.20
N ILE A 669 -5.05 -14.38 -23.27
CA ILE A 669 -6.45 -14.71 -23.02
C ILE A 669 -6.51 -15.28 -21.62
N VAL A 670 -7.13 -14.55 -20.70
CA VAL A 670 -7.30 -14.91 -19.30
C VAL A 670 -8.75 -15.31 -19.07
N HIS A 671 -8.96 -16.51 -18.57
CA HIS A 671 -10.27 -17.03 -18.17
C HIS A 671 -10.22 -17.33 -16.67
N ALA A 672 -10.99 -16.62 -15.87
CA ALA A 672 -11.09 -16.84 -14.44
C ALA A 672 -12.51 -17.25 -14.07
N GLU A 673 -12.65 -18.30 -13.27
CA GLU A 673 -13.96 -18.81 -12.87
C GLU A 673 -13.97 -19.21 -11.39
N ILE A 674 -15.09 -18.90 -10.73
CA ILE A 674 -15.44 -19.34 -9.38
C ILE A 674 -16.65 -20.25 -9.54
N ALA A 675 -16.48 -21.54 -9.24
CA ALA A 675 -17.53 -22.53 -9.45
C ALA A 675 -17.46 -23.67 -8.41
N PRO A 676 -18.56 -23.98 -7.68
CA PRO A 676 -19.86 -23.35 -7.74
C PRO A 676 -19.80 -21.90 -7.23
N TRP A 677 -20.85 -21.12 -7.41
CA TRP A 677 -20.96 -19.75 -6.90
C TRP A 677 -22.24 -19.66 -6.10
N GLN A 678 -22.13 -19.20 -4.85
CA GLN A 678 -23.28 -18.92 -3.98
C GLN A 678 -23.38 -17.41 -3.74
N PRO A 679 -24.16 -16.65 -4.53
CA PRO A 679 -24.27 -15.19 -4.41
C PRO A 679 -24.59 -14.70 -2.99
N GLU A 680 -25.31 -15.51 -2.21
CA GLU A 680 -25.67 -15.20 -0.82
C GLU A 680 -24.45 -15.02 0.09
N ASN A 681 -23.37 -15.75 -0.16
CA ASN A 681 -22.15 -15.73 0.64
C ASN A 681 -21.30 -14.46 0.38
N TYR A 682 -21.48 -13.80 -0.77
CA TYR A 682 -20.67 -12.64 -1.20
C TYR A 682 -21.39 -11.29 -1.02
N GLY A 683 -22.34 -11.23 -0.08
CA GLY A 683 -22.92 -9.98 0.43
C GLY A 683 -23.81 -9.24 -0.56
N SER A 684 -23.85 -7.90 -0.44
CA SER A 684 -24.71 -7.04 -1.27
C SER A 684 -24.19 -6.84 -2.70
N TRP A 685 -22.91 -7.14 -2.97
CA TRP A 685 -22.27 -6.86 -4.27
C TRP A 685 -22.68 -7.88 -5.33
N ALA A 686 -22.71 -9.17 -4.98
CA ALA A 686 -23.21 -10.24 -5.84
C ALA A 686 -24.71 -10.11 -6.18
N LYS A 687 -25.44 -9.30 -5.41
CA LYS A 687 -26.88 -9.02 -5.58
C LYS A 687 -27.17 -7.76 -6.41
N GLN A 688 -26.14 -6.97 -6.71
CA GLN A 688 -26.27 -5.71 -7.47
C GLN A 688 -26.19 -5.92 -8.99
N LEU A 689 -25.72 -7.09 -9.46
CA LEU A 689 -25.70 -7.44 -10.87
C LEU A 689 -27.08 -7.92 -11.33
N GLY A 690 -27.53 -7.44 -12.49
CA GLY A 690 -28.74 -7.94 -13.15
C GLY A 690 -28.52 -9.34 -13.77
N PRO A 691 -29.53 -9.92 -14.42
CA PRO A 691 -29.35 -11.16 -15.16
C PRO A 691 -28.34 -10.97 -16.32
N PRO A 692 -27.59 -12.00 -16.73
CA PRO A 692 -26.77 -11.95 -17.94
C PRO A 692 -27.61 -11.56 -19.16
N THR A 693 -27.06 -10.72 -20.02
CA THR A 693 -27.80 -10.18 -21.17
C THR A 693 -26.93 -10.17 -22.44
N PRO A 694 -27.49 -10.56 -23.60
CA PRO A 694 -26.84 -10.41 -24.90
C PRO A 694 -26.91 -8.98 -25.43
N VAL A 695 -27.60 -8.07 -24.73
CA VAL A 695 -27.61 -6.66 -25.12
C VAL A 695 -26.33 -5.99 -24.63
N ALA A 696 -25.62 -5.33 -25.53
CA ALA A 696 -24.46 -4.50 -25.22
C ALA A 696 -24.68 -3.09 -25.77
N ILE A 697 -24.12 -2.11 -25.06
CA ILE A 697 -24.03 -0.75 -25.58
C ILE A 697 -22.82 -0.69 -26.52
N ARG A 698 -23.09 -0.38 -27.78
CA ARG A 698 -22.05 0.00 -28.74
C ARG A 698 -21.57 1.40 -28.38
N PHE A 699 -20.28 1.49 -28.04
CA PHE A 699 -19.61 2.76 -27.77
C PHE A 699 -19.15 3.40 -29.09
N ALA A 700 -18.79 4.68 -29.04
CA ALA A 700 -18.24 5.37 -30.19
C ALA A 700 -16.79 4.91 -30.44
N PRO A 701 -16.27 4.90 -31.69
CA PRO A 701 -14.93 4.39 -32.00
C PRO A 701 -13.78 5.18 -31.36
N ASP A 702 -14.05 6.42 -30.94
CA ASP A 702 -13.12 7.30 -30.23
C ASP A 702 -13.20 7.15 -28.71
N ASP A 703 -13.98 6.20 -28.17
CA ASP A 703 -13.99 5.88 -26.74
C ASP A 703 -12.85 4.92 -26.40
N ILE A 704 -11.74 5.46 -25.88
CA ILE A 704 -10.55 4.67 -25.52
C ILE A 704 -10.70 3.89 -24.23
N VAL A 705 -11.54 4.33 -23.31
CA VAL A 705 -11.93 3.53 -22.13
C VAL A 705 -13.44 3.48 -22.09
N ALA A 706 -14.00 2.27 -22.05
CA ALA A 706 -15.44 2.07 -21.95
C ALA A 706 -15.76 0.99 -20.91
N LEU A 707 -16.80 1.22 -20.13
CA LEU A 707 -17.30 0.29 -19.12
C LEU A 707 -18.83 0.26 -19.21
N GLN A 708 -19.42 -0.92 -19.21
CA GLN A 708 -20.86 -1.11 -19.09
C GLN A 708 -21.16 -2.23 -18.08
N ALA A 709 -22.22 -2.05 -17.32
CA ALA A 709 -22.70 -3.00 -16.32
C ALA A 709 -24.24 -3.06 -16.37
N HIS A 710 -24.78 -4.27 -16.45
CA HIS A 710 -26.20 -4.53 -16.25
C HIS A 710 -26.44 -4.73 -14.76
N VAL A 711 -27.10 -3.77 -14.12
CA VAL A 711 -27.28 -3.71 -12.67
C VAL A 711 -28.74 -3.86 -12.28
N ALA A 712 -28.99 -4.54 -11.17
CA ALA A 712 -30.30 -4.65 -10.55
C ALA A 712 -30.16 -4.31 -9.06
N SER A 713 -30.99 -3.39 -8.57
CA SER A 713 -31.01 -3.05 -7.14
C SER A 713 -32.37 -2.47 -6.78
N ASP A 714 -32.85 -2.77 -5.58
CA ASP A 714 -34.07 -2.17 -5.02
C ASP A 714 -34.00 -0.63 -5.00
N THR A 715 -32.80 -0.06 -4.87
CA THR A 715 -32.57 1.39 -4.90
C THR A 715 -32.54 1.98 -6.31
N LEU A 716 -32.04 1.22 -7.30
CA LEU A 716 -31.90 1.68 -8.70
C LEU A 716 -33.14 1.39 -9.54
N GLY A 717 -34.00 0.46 -9.11
CA GLY A 717 -35.22 0.04 -9.80
C GLY A 717 -35.00 -1.18 -10.69
N PRO A 718 -35.76 -1.34 -11.80
CA PRO A 718 -35.65 -2.51 -12.67
C PRO A 718 -34.23 -2.65 -13.27
N PRO A 719 -33.82 -3.87 -13.66
CA PRO A 719 -32.52 -4.11 -14.28
C PRO A 719 -32.24 -3.11 -15.41
N THR A 720 -31.11 -2.40 -15.33
CA THR A 720 -30.76 -1.30 -16.23
C THR A 720 -29.28 -1.41 -16.60
N HIS A 721 -28.92 -1.08 -17.84
CA HIS A 721 -27.54 -0.89 -18.24
C HIS A 721 -27.05 0.47 -17.76
N LEU A 722 -26.03 0.49 -16.92
CA LEU A 722 -25.21 1.66 -16.64
C LEU A 722 -23.94 1.56 -17.47
N PHE A 723 -23.54 2.64 -18.12
CA PHE A 723 -22.34 2.66 -18.94
C PHE A 723 -21.59 3.97 -18.82
N ALA A 724 -20.28 3.95 -18.92
CA ALA A 724 -19.44 5.14 -18.93
C ALA A 724 -18.32 4.96 -19.95
N ALA A 725 -17.88 6.07 -20.55
CA ALA A 725 -16.70 6.05 -21.40
C ALA A 725 -15.91 7.35 -21.31
N ILE A 726 -14.62 7.25 -21.66
CA ILE A 726 -13.66 8.34 -21.78
C ILE A 726 -13.20 8.36 -23.24
N LYS A 727 -13.26 9.54 -23.86
CA LYS A 727 -12.82 9.80 -25.23
C LYS A 727 -11.31 9.86 -25.33
N ASP A 728 -10.77 9.41 -26.45
CA ASP A 728 -9.41 9.75 -26.86
C ASP A 728 -9.37 11.20 -27.32
N SER A 729 -9.15 12.13 -26.38
CA SER A 729 -9.03 13.55 -26.70
C SER A 729 -8.14 14.27 -25.72
N ASN A 730 -7.50 15.36 -26.13
CA ASN A 730 -6.54 16.11 -25.31
C ASN A 730 -7.21 16.80 -24.09
N PRO A 731 -7.04 16.31 -22.85
CA PRO A 731 -7.67 16.90 -21.68
C PRO A 731 -6.93 18.19 -21.25
N PRO A 732 -7.60 19.13 -20.54
CA PRO A 732 -6.94 20.29 -19.95
C PRO A 732 -5.86 19.94 -18.93
N GLN A 733 -4.91 20.86 -18.69
CA GLN A 733 -3.73 20.63 -17.84
C GLN A 733 -4.05 20.16 -16.42
N PRO A 734 -3.24 19.23 -15.87
CA PRO A 734 -3.56 18.49 -14.67
C PRO A 734 -3.28 19.17 -13.31
N GLU A 735 -3.11 20.48 -13.21
CA GLU A 735 -2.68 21.12 -11.93
C GLU A 735 -3.83 21.34 -10.90
N ALA A 736 -4.87 20.51 -10.86
CA ALA A 736 -6.10 20.76 -10.08
C ALA A 736 -6.60 19.61 -9.17
N PHE A 737 -5.78 18.59 -8.85
CA PHE A 737 -6.27 17.34 -8.25
C PHE A 737 -6.24 17.22 -6.71
N ASP A 738 -6.06 18.30 -5.95
CA ASP A 738 -6.10 18.18 -4.46
C ASP A 738 -7.51 18.38 -3.87
N GLY A 739 -7.94 17.40 -3.06
CA GLY A 739 -9.19 17.40 -2.29
C GLY A 739 -10.46 16.93 -3.04
N ILE A 740 -11.57 16.82 -2.33
CA ILE A 740 -12.90 16.43 -2.86
C ILE A 740 -13.37 17.41 -3.96
N LEU A 741 -13.03 18.71 -3.82
CA LEU A 741 -13.30 19.74 -4.83
C LEU A 741 -12.40 19.60 -6.06
N GLY A 742 -11.14 19.18 -5.90
CA GLY A 742 -10.21 18.87 -7.00
C GLY A 742 -10.65 17.62 -7.78
N SER A 743 -11.13 16.59 -7.09
CA SER A 743 -11.72 15.38 -7.70
C SER A 743 -12.94 15.72 -8.58
N TYR A 744 -13.75 16.70 -8.15
CA TYR A 744 -14.89 17.19 -8.92
C TYR A 744 -14.47 18.04 -10.14
N GLN A 745 -13.37 18.80 -10.04
CA GLN A 745 -12.80 19.55 -11.16
C GLN A 745 -12.09 18.63 -12.17
N ALA A 746 -11.42 17.59 -11.69
CA ALA A 746 -10.84 16.50 -12.46
C ALA A 746 -11.86 15.76 -13.35
N LEU A 747 -13.00 15.41 -12.76
CA LEU A 747 -14.12 14.79 -13.49
C LEU A 747 -14.72 15.73 -14.54
N LYS A 748 -14.62 17.06 -14.34
CA LYS A 748 -15.04 18.05 -15.34
C LYS A 748 -14.09 18.14 -16.53
N THR A 749 -12.80 17.94 -16.30
CA THR A 749 -11.77 18.06 -17.33
C THR A 749 -11.62 16.77 -18.15
N LEU A 750 -11.95 15.61 -17.58
CA LEU A 750 -11.96 14.36 -18.32
C LEU A 750 -13.06 14.37 -19.40
N PRO A 751 -12.71 14.11 -20.67
CA PRO A 751 -13.66 14.08 -21.77
C PRO A 751 -14.46 12.77 -21.76
N GLY A 752 -15.34 12.63 -20.77
CA GLY A 752 -16.13 11.42 -20.56
C GLY A 752 -17.62 11.65 -20.44
N TYR A 753 -18.36 10.55 -20.44
CA TYR A 753 -19.80 10.54 -20.21
C TYR A 753 -20.25 9.32 -19.41
N LEU A 754 -21.38 9.46 -18.72
CA LEU A 754 -22.05 8.42 -17.95
C LEU A 754 -23.49 8.29 -18.45
N GLY A 755 -23.91 7.12 -18.87
CA GLY A 755 -25.24 6.85 -19.40
C GLY A 755 -25.99 5.71 -18.71
N ALA A 756 -27.29 5.68 -18.96
CA ALA A 756 -28.20 4.59 -18.57
C ALA A 756 -29.22 4.27 -19.67
N TRP A 757 -29.59 2.99 -19.78
CA TRP A 757 -30.60 2.46 -20.72
C TRP A 757 -31.30 1.21 -20.13
N PRO A 758 -32.60 0.95 -20.36
CA PRO A 758 -33.59 1.75 -21.12
C PRO A 758 -34.35 2.75 -20.25
N TYR A 759 -33.95 2.92 -18.98
CA TYR A 759 -34.66 3.73 -18.01
C TYR A 759 -33.89 5.03 -17.69
N PRO A 760 -34.22 6.16 -18.33
CA PRO A 760 -33.53 7.43 -18.13
C PRO A 760 -33.46 7.92 -16.68
N GLY A 761 -34.48 7.61 -15.88
CA GLY A 761 -34.59 8.03 -14.48
C GLY A 761 -33.66 7.29 -13.52
N THR A 762 -32.94 6.26 -13.95
CA THR A 762 -32.02 5.50 -13.09
C THR A 762 -30.86 6.38 -12.61
N LEU A 763 -30.34 7.27 -13.46
CA LEU A 763 -29.26 8.20 -13.08
C LEU A 763 -29.69 9.23 -12.02
N ASP A 764 -30.99 9.50 -11.86
CA ASP A 764 -31.52 10.40 -10.82
C ASP A 764 -31.55 9.74 -9.43
N ARG A 765 -31.45 8.40 -9.37
CA ARG A 765 -31.43 7.63 -8.12
C ARG A 765 -30.02 7.44 -7.57
N LEU A 766 -28.99 7.71 -8.38
CA LEU A 766 -27.61 7.74 -7.92
C LEU A 766 -27.43 8.92 -6.93
N PRO A 767 -26.61 8.78 -5.87
CA PRO A 767 -26.40 9.80 -4.84
C PRO A 767 -25.53 10.98 -5.34
N LEU A 768 -25.77 11.45 -6.56
CA LEU A 768 -25.01 12.50 -7.25
C LEU A 768 -25.57 13.91 -7.02
N GLY A 769 -26.76 14.04 -6.40
CA GLY A 769 -27.34 15.33 -6.03
C GLY A 769 -27.70 16.26 -7.21
N LEU A 770 -28.00 15.70 -8.39
CA LEU A 770 -28.03 16.42 -9.67
C LEU A 770 -29.22 17.39 -9.85
N GLY A 771 -30.30 17.21 -9.08
CA GLY A 771 -31.52 18.00 -9.20
C GLY A 771 -32.29 17.78 -10.52
N ARG A 772 -33.41 18.48 -10.72
CA ARG A 772 -34.28 18.31 -11.92
C ARG A 772 -33.81 19.05 -13.19
N GLY A 773 -32.74 19.85 -13.09
CA GLY A 773 -32.14 20.61 -14.20
C GLY A 773 -33.03 21.67 -14.85
N GLN A 774 -32.43 22.51 -15.69
CA GLN A 774 -33.12 23.43 -16.59
C GLN A 774 -32.97 22.95 -18.03
N PRO A 775 -34.06 22.85 -18.83
CA PRO A 775 -33.96 22.50 -20.24
C PRO A 775 -33.23 23.60 -21.02
N ILE A 776 -32.27 23.21 -21.85
CA ILE A 776 -31.45 24.13 -22.64
C ILE A 776 -31.54 23.87 -24.16
N GLY A 777 -32.20 22.79 -24.56
CA GLY A 777 -32.41 22.42 -25.96
C GLY A 777 -33.28 21.17 -26.09
N PRO A 778 -33.54 20.71 -27.33
CA PRO A 778 -34.27 19.46 -27.58
C PRO A 778 -33.56 18.31 -26.88
N ASN A 779 -34.27 17.56 -26.03
CA ASN A 779 -33.72 16.43 -25.29
C ASN A 779 -32.52 16.75 -24.39
N MET A 780 -32.19 18.03 -24.14
CA MET A 780 -30.99 18.42 -23.40
C MET A 780 -31.33 19.33 -22.22
N SER A 781 -30.76 19.01 -21.06
CA SER A 781 -30.93 19.78 -19.83
C SER A 781 -29.61 20.03 -19.12
N ARG A 782 -29.51 21.16 -18.40
CA ARG A 782 -28.38 21.53 -17.56
C ARG A 782 -28.74 21.29 -16.10
N LEU A 783 -28.01 20.39 -15.44
CA LEU A 783 -28.18 19.97 -14.05
C LEU A 783 -27.34 20.84 -13.10
N LEU A 784 -27.52 20.62 -11.79
CA LEU A 784 -26.68 21.23 -10.77
C LEU A 784 -25.21 20.86 -10.99
N GLY A 785 -24.30 21.79 -10.67
CA GLY A 785 -22.86 21.56 -10.80
C GLY A 785 -22.26 21.78 -12.20
N GLY A 786 -23.09 22.02 -13.23
CA GLY A 786 -22.64 22.26 -14.60
C GLY A 786 -22.62 21.02 -15.48
N ILE A 787 -23.28 19.95 -15.06
CA ILE A 787 -23.45 18.72 -15.85
C ILE A 787 -24.57 18.92 -16.86
N PHE A 788 -24.37 18.44 -18.08
CA PHE A 788 -25.36 18.39 -19.12
C PHE A 788 -25.92 16.97 -19.22
N ARG A 789 -27.23 16.86 -19.46
CA ARG A 789 -27.93 15.60 -19.69
C ARG A 789 -28.61 15.61 -21.04
N TYR A 790 -28.38 14.56 -21.82
CA TYR A 790 -29.22 14.16 -22.94
C TYR A 790 -30.23 13.10 -22.48
N THR A 791 -31.50 13.23 -22.87
CA THR A 791 -32.55 12.24 -22.63
C THR A 791 -33.34 11.98 -23.91
N GLY A 792 -33.20 10.80 -24.51
CA GLY A 792 -33.88 10.45 -25.75
C GLY A 792 -33.64 9.00 -26.16
N GLY A 793 -34.60 8.38 -26.86
CA GLY A 793 -34.46 6.99 -27.34
C GLY A 793 -34.19 5.98 -26.23
N GLU A 794 -34.84 6.13 -25.07
CA GLU A 794 -34.63 5.32 -23.84
C GLU A 794 -33.27 5.53 -23.15
N PHE A 795 -32.37 6.36 -23.72
CA PHE A 795 -31.11 6.74 -23.10
C PHE A 795 -31.23 7.98 -22.21
N SER A 796 -30.44 7.98 -21.15
CA SER A 796 -30.06 9.18 -20.39
C SER A 796 -28.54 9.22 -20.32
N ILE A 797 -27.91 10.29 -20.80
CA ILE A 797 -26.44 10.41 -20.86
C ILE A 797 -26.03 11.75 -20.25
N LEU A 798 -25.09 11.69 -19.31
CA LEU A 798 -24.53 12.79 -18.56
C LEU A 798 -23.10 13.07 -19.03
N SER A 799 -22.76 14.33 -19.24
CA SER A 799 -21.36 14.77 -19.39
C SER A 799 -21.21 16.18 -18.87
N PHE A 800 -20.01 16.53 -18.40
CA PHE A 800 -19.67 17.92 -18.10
C PHE A 800 -19.47 18.77 -19.37
N GLN A 801 -19.32 18.13 -20.53
CA GLN A 801 -19.05 18.79 -21.82
C GLN A 801 -20.22 18.53 -22.79
N PRO A 802 -20.99 19.57 -23.18
CA PRO A 802 -22.14 19.40 -24.06
C PRO A 802 -21.75 18.97 -25.48
N GLU A 803 -20.53 19.30 -25.93
CA GLU A 803 -19.98 18.90 -27.23
C GLU A 803 -19.80 17.38 -27.31
N ILE A 804 -19.33 16.74 -26.22
CA ILE A 804 -19.17 15.28 -26.14
C ILE A 804 -20.52 14.59 -26.33
N LEU A 805 -21.58 15.08 -25.68
CA LEU A 805 -22.92 14.51 -25.84
C LEU A 805 -23.38 14.58 -27.30
N ASN A 806 -23.19 15.74 -27.96
CA ASN A 806 -23.60 15.91 -29.35
C ASN A 806 -22.85 14.99 -30.33
N GLN A 807 -21.58 14.71 -30.07
CA GLN A 807 -20.75 13.83 -30.91
C GLN A 807 -21.02 12.34 -30.65
N THR A 808 -21.31 11.99 -29.41
CA THR A 808 -21.41 10.60 -28.95
C THR A 808 -22.81 10.01 -29.16
N VAL A 809 -23.87 10.78 -28.87
CA VAL A 809 -25.27 10.32 -28.95
C VAL A 809 -25.63 9.66 -30.29
N PRO A 810 -25.19 10.14 -31.47
CA PRO A 810 -25.50 9.50 -32.75
C PRO A 810 -24.85 8.12 -32.95
N GLN A 811 -23.82 7.79 -32.17
CA GLN A 811 -22.98 6.59 -32.36
C GLN A 811 -23.36 5.45 -31.39
N ILE A 812 -23.88 5.83 -30.21
CA ILE A 812 -24.35 4.90 -29.20
C ILE A 812 -25.60 4.17 -29.67
N ALA A 813 -25.59 2.85 -29.54
CA ALA A 813 -26.77 2.02 -29.72
C ALA A 813 -26.77 0.86 -28.73
N ALA A 814 -27.95 0.39 -28.32
CA ALA A 814 -28.08 -0.93 -27.71
C ALA A 814 -28.20 -1.94 -28.84
N GLU A 815 -27.27 -2.89 -28.91
CA GLU A 815 -27.24 -3.94 -29.93
C GLU A 815 -27.12 -5.32 -29.29
N GLU A 816 -27.57 -6.35 -30.02
CA GLU A 816 -27.47 -7.73 -29.58
C GLU A 816 -26.13 -8.31 -30.03
N VAL A 817 -25.35 -8.81 -29.08
CA VAL A 817 -24.05 -9.47 -29.28
C VAL A 817 -24.17 -10.97 -29.05
N SER A 818 -23.17 -11.72 -29.53
CA SER A 818 -23.19 -13.19 -29.46
C SER A 818 -23.05 -13.77 -28.05
N ASP A 819 -22.43 -13.02 -27.15
CA ASP A 819 -22.12 -13.42 -25.77
C ASP A 819 -23.04 -12.71 -24.77
N SER A 820 -23.47 -13.43 -23.74
CA SER A 820 -24.24 -12.86 -22.63
C SER A 820 -23.34 -12.59 -21.43
N ALA A 821 -23.27 -11.33 -21.00
CA ALA A 821 -22.50 -10.90 -19.83
C ALA A 821 -23.21 -9.76 -19.10
N GLN A 822 -22.88 -9.56 -17.83
CA GLN A 822 -23.37 -8.43 -17.04
C GLN A 822 -22.44 -7.24 -17.15
N VAL A 823 -21.12 -7.45 -17.07
CA VAL A 823 -20.13 -6.37 -17.15
C VAL A 823 -19.32 -6.56 -18.41
N ARG A 824 -19.05 -5.46 -19.13
CA ARG A 824 -18.08 -5.42 -20.23
C ARG A 824 -17.21 -4.18 -20.08
N ALA A 825 -15.91 -4.34 -20.24
CA ALA A 825 -14.94 -3.27 -20.21
C ALA A 825 -14.06 -3.34 -21.46
N HIS A 826 -13.69 -2.18 -21.97
CA HIS A 826 -12.77 -2.01 -23.09
C HIS A 826 -11.77 -0.92 -22.74
N ILE A 827 -10.50 -1.19 -23.04
CA ILE A 827 -9.40 -0.23 -22.93
C ILE A 827 -8.60 -0.33 -24.23
N GLY A 828 -8.55 0.73 -25.01
CA GLY A 828 -7.77 0.82 -26.23
C GLY A 828 -6.27 0.97 -25.96
N ASN A 829 -5.49 0.97 -27.03
CA ASN A 829 -4.06 1.22 -26.95
C ASN A 829 -3.79 2.68 -26.51
N LEU A 830 -3.23 2.83 -25.31
CA LEU A 830 -2.86 4.16 -24.77
C LEU A 830 -1.64 4.76 -25.48
N ARG A 831 -0.82 3.95 -26.15
CA ARG A 831 0.37 4.41 -26.87
C ARG A 831 -0.01 4.87 -28.27
N GLY A 832 0.32 6.11 -28.61
CA GLY A 832 -0.06 6.78 -29.85
C GLY A 832 -1.44 7.43 -29.82
N SER A 833 -2.10 7.45 -28.65
CA SER A 833 -3.43 8.04 -28.45
C SER A 833 -3.34 9.51 -28.03
N GLU A 834 -4.42 10.27 -28.16
CA GLU A 834 -4.50 11.66 -27.67
C GLU A 834 -4.42 11.77 -26.14
N LEU A 835 -4.78 10.73 -25.39
CA LEU A 835 -4.60 10.63 -23.95
C LEU A 835 -3.18 10.26 -23.50
N GLU A 836 -2.29 9.82 -24.41
CA GLU A 836 -0.94 9.34 -24.04
C GLU A 836 -0.20 10.35 -23.16
N GLY A 837 -0.17 11.62 -23.57
CA GLY A 837 0.51 12.69 -22.83
C GLY A 837 -0.05 12.87 -21.43
N TRP A 838 -1.38 12.90 -21.29
CA TRP A 838 -2.05 13.11 -20.00
C TRP A 838 -1.87 11.93 -19.05
N VAL A 839 -2.05 10.69 -19.53
CA VAL A 839 -1.87 9.49 -18.71
C VAL A 839 -0.40 9.37 -18.29
N ASN A 840 0.54 9.65 -19.19
CA ASN A 840 1.97 9.63 -18.87
C ASN A 840 2.33 10.68 -17.81
N GLU A 841 1.79 11.90 -17.93
CA GLU A 841 1.97 12.97 -16.95
C GLU A 841 1.35 12.64 -15.59
N TYR A 842 0.12 12.12 -15.56
CA TYR A 842 -0.55 11.70 -14.33
C TYR A 842 0.24 10.60 -13.59
N LEU A 843 0.66 9.55 -14.32
CA LEU A 843 1.46 8.47 -13.76
C LEU A 843 2.85 8.95 -13.35
N TYR A 844 3.44 9.91 -14.08
CA TYR A 844 4.69 10.57 -13.68
C TYR A 844 4.54 11.36 -12.38
N GLN A 845 3.46 12.12 -12.20
CA GLN A 845 3.20 12.86 -10.96
C GLN A 845 3.08 11.91 -9.76
N ARG A 846 2.37 10.79 -9.93
CA ARG A 846 2.30 9.75 -8.90
C ARG A 846 3.67 9.14 -8.59
N ALA A 847 4.43 8.73 -9.62
CA ALA A 847 5.77 8.19 -9.44
C ALA A 847 6.74 9.21 -8.82
N SER A 848 6.57 10.50 -9.12
CA SER A 848 7.33 11.61 -8.54
C SER A 848 7.02 11.78 -7.05
N ALA A 849 5.75 11.74 -6.67
CA ALA A 849 5.33 11.79 -5.26
C ALA A 849 5.92 10.61 -4.46
N THR A 850 5.78 9.38 -4.97
CA THR A 850 6.38 8.19 -4.35
C THR A 850 7.91 8.29 -4.29
N SER A 851 8.55 8.83 -5.35
CA SER A 851 10.00 9.07 -5.36
C SER A 851 10.44 10.10 -4.33
N ALA A 852 9.67 11.17 -4.11
CA ALA A 852 9.96 12.18 -3.10
C ALA A 852 9.80 11.59 -1.69
N ALA A 853 8.72 10.85 -1.44
CA ALA A 853 8.49 10.16 -0.17
C ALA A 853 9.65 9.23 0.22
N GLY A 854 10.22 8.47 -0.73
CA GLY A 854 11.40 7.65 -0.49
C GLY A 854 12.65 8.47 -0.10
N ALA A 855 12.85 9.64 -0.70
CA ALA A 855 13.92 10.55 -0.31
C ALA A 855 13.69 11.16 1.07
N ASP A 856 12.44 11.52 1.40
CA ASP A 856 12.05 12.06 2.71
C ASP A 856 12.21 11.02 3.82
N PHE A 857 11.95 9.74 3.54
CA PHE A 857 12.23 8.64 4.45
C PHE A 857 13.73 8.53 4.77
N LEU A 858 14.60 8.53 3.75
CA LEU A 858 16.06 8.52 3.93
C LEU A 858 16.56 9.77 4.65
N ALA A 859 15.97 10.93 4.35
CA ALA A 859 16.23 12.18 5.05
C ALA A 859 15.79 12.08 6.52
N SER A 860 14.69 11.42 6.84
CA SER A 860 14.23 11.23 8.22
C SER A 860 15.20 10.38 9.03
N LEU A 861 15.75 9.30 8.47
CA LEU A 861 16.81 8.52 9.13
C LEU A 861 18.05 9.37 9.42
N SER A 862 18.43 10.24 8.49
CA SER A 862 19.62 11.08 8.63
C SER A 862 19.40 12.26 9.58
N ASN A 863 18.26 12.94 9.45
CA ASN A 863 17.94 14.20 10.13
C ASN A 863 17.38 13.98 11.54
N LEU A 864 16.54 12.96 11.74
CA LEU A 864 15.87 12.72 13.02
C LEU A 864 16.61 11.68 13.87
N LEU A 865 17.19 10.66 13.23
CA LEU A 865 17.89 9.59 13.93
C LEU A 865 19.42 9.71 13.87
N GLY A 866 19.95 10.68 13.13
CA GLY A 866 21.40 10.93 13.03
C GLY A 866 22.17 9.83 12.29
N CYS A 867 21.49 9.06 11.42
CA CYS A 867 22.16 8.07 10.59
C CYS A 867 23.12 8.75 9.62
N ALA A 868 24.35 8.23 9.52
CA ALA A 868 25.29 8.71 8.52
C ALA A 868 24.72 8.43 7.10
N PRO A 869 24.74 9.40 6.17
CA PRO A 869 24.10 9.24 4.86
C PRO A 869 24.60 8.02 4.07
N GLU A 870 25.87 7.65 4.20
CA GLU A 870 26.46 6.45 3.60
C GLU A 870 25.79 5.14 4.05
N ASN A 871 25.22 5.10 5.25
CA ASN A 871 24.56 3.92 5.83
C ASN A 871 23.03 3.99 5.73
N ALA A 872 22.46 5.13 5.36
CA ALA A 872 21.02 5.35 5.44
C ALA A 872 20.20 4.41 4.54
N ILE A 873 20.69 4.12 3.32
CA ILE A 873 20.02 3.17 2.41
C ILE A 873 20.03 1.76 2.99
N GLU A 874 21.17 1.29 3.50
CA GLU A 874 21.29 -0.04 4.11
C GLU A 874 20.35 -0.17 5.32
N GLN A 875 20.35 0.83 6.21
CA GLN A 875 19.44 0.85 7.36
C GLN A 875 17.98 0.91 6.93
N ALA A 876 17.64 1.70 5.90
CA ALA A 876 16.29 1.74 5.36
C ALA A 876 15.83 0.37 4.86
N ASN A 877 16.70 -0.36 4.15
CA ASN A 877 16.39 -1.70 3.66
C ASN A 877 16.17 -2.70 4.79
N LEU A 878 16.97 -2.63 5.86
CA LEU A 878 16.82 -3.46 7.06
C LEU A 878 15.51 -3.14 7.81
N ILE A 879 15.18 -1.85 7.94
CA ILE A 879 13.98 -1.39 8.63
C ILE A 879 12.72 -1.76 7.83
N LEU A 880 12.69 -1.51 6.53
CA LEU A 880 11.49 -1.75 5.69
C LEU A 880 11.34 -3.20 5.24
N GLY A 881 12.42 -4.00 5.24
CA GLY A 881 12.40 -5.40 4.84
C GLY A 881 12.37 -5.61 3.32
N GLY A 882 12.75 -4.59 2.55
CA GLY A 882 12.84 -4.58 1.09
C GLY A 882 13.76 -3.46 0.61
N GLU A 883 14.14 -3.46 -0.67
CA GLU A 883 15.05 -2.43 -1.20
C GLU A 883 14.28 -1.13 -1.47
N VAL A 884 14.78 -0.02 -0.93
CA VAL A 884 14.28 1.32 -1.25
C VAL A 884 14.66 1.67 -2.68
N GLN A 885 13.65 1.95 -3.51
CA GLN A 885 13.83 2.26 -4.92
C GLN A 885 13.10 3.53 -5.32
N CYS A 886 13.68 4.25 -6.28
CA CYS A 886 13.01 5.41 -6.85
C CYS A 886 11.96 4.95 -7.87
N ALA A 887 10.68 5.29 -7.64
CA ALA A 887 9.58 4.95 -8.56
C ALA A 887 9.72 5.54 -9.98
N LEU A 888 10.60 6.54 -10.16
CA LEU A 888 10.97 7.09 -11.48
C LEU A 888 12.12 6.33 -12.17
N GLY A 889 12.64 5.26 -11.57
CA GLY A 889 13.74 4.44 -12.11
C GLY A 889 15.15 4.98 -11.85
N GLY A 890 15.31 5.94 -10.94
CA GLY A 890 16.61 6.50 -10.56
C GLY A 890 17.26 5.81 -9.35
N THR A 891 18.41 6.32 -8.92
CA THR A 891 19.11 5.91 -7.69
C THR A 891 19.16 7.08 -6.72
N TYR A 892 18.94 6.80 -5.43
CA TYR A 892 19.02 7.83 -4.39
C TYR A 892 20.46 8.16 -4.02
N GLN A 893 20.74 9.45 -3.85
CA GLN A 893 22.05 9.96 -3.49
C GLN A 893 21.89 11.10 -2.47
N ALA A 894 22.74 11.11 -1.45
CA ALA A 894 22.83 12.21 -0.51
C ALA A 894 23.61 13.36 -1.13
N LEU A 895 23.02 14.55 -1.17
CA LEU A 895 23.73 15.77 -1.52
C LEU A 895 24.67 16.21 -0.38
N PRO A 896 25.82 16.82 -0.70
CA PRO A 896 26.72 17.38 0.30
C PRO A 896 25.98 18.34 1.22
N HIS A 897 26.25 18.23 2.51
CA HIS A 897 25.73 19.14 3.52
C HIS A 897 26.09 20.60 3.19
N ILE A 898 25.12 21.51 3.28
CA ILE A 898 25.37 22.94 3.05
C ILE A 898 26.14 23.48 4.25
N ALA A 899 27.38 23.91 4.04
CA ALA A 899 28.23 24.47 5.08
C ALA A 899 27.52 25.61 5.85
N GLY A 900 27.34 25.42 7.16
CA GLY A 900 26.67 26.39 8.05
C GLY A 900 25.16 26.17 8.25
N SER A 901 24.57 25.10 7.70
CA SER A 901 23.19 24.68 7.96
C SER A 901 23.14 23.56 9.01
N SER A 902 22.02 23.40 9.71
CA SER A 902 21.75 22.23 10.57
C SER A 902 20.96 21.14 9.87
N ALA A 903 20.41 21.45 8.70
CA ALA A 903 19.64 20.49 7.94
C ALA A 903 20.61 19.40 7.50
N GLY A 904 20.34 18.15 7.87
CA GLY A 904 21.16 17.03 7.44
C GLY A 904 21.08 16.83 5.91
N PRO A 905 21.72 15.77 5.41
CA PRO A 905 21.86 15.53 3.97
C PRO A 905 20.49 15.55 3.30
N HIS A 906 20.38 16.33 2.22
CA HIS A 906 19.20 16.26 1.36
C HIS A 906 19.37 15.09 0.42
N TRP A 907 18.37 14.23 0.34
CA TRP A 907 18.36 13.10 -0.55
C TRP A 907 17.71 13.48 -1.88
N VAL A 908 18.34 13.08 -2.98
CA VAL A 908 17.83 13.29 -4.34
C VAL A 908 17.92 12.00 -5.14
N SER A 909 17.10 11.86 -6.17
CA SER A 909 17.21 10.78 -7.14
C SER A 909 17.92 11.24 -8.41
N THR A 910 18.74 10.38 -9.01
CA THR A 910 19.34 10.63 -10.33
C THR A 910 18.28 10.84 -11.43
N ALA A 911 17.06 10.35 -11.25
CA ALA A 911 15.96 10.54 -12.20
C ALA A 911 15.39 11.96 -12.18
N TRP A 912 15.66 12.75 -11.14
CA TRP A 912 15.15 14.13 -11.04
C TRP A 912 15.91 15.11 -11.93
N GLY A 913 17.08 14.72 -12.44
CA GLY A 913 17.96 15.57 -13.23
C GLY A 913 18.97 16.35 -12.38
N GLU A 914 20.08 16.75 -13.01
CA GLU A 914 21.18 17.41 -12.33
C GLU A 914 20.76 18.77 -11.74
N GLY A 915 21.09 19.00 -10.46
CA GLY A 915 20.77 20.24 -9.74
C GLY A 915 19.36 20.31 -9.16
N ASN A 916 18.45 19.39 -9.51
CA ASN A 916 17.10 19.36 -8.96
C ASN A 916 17.09 18.73 -7.56
N ARG A 917 16.39 19.39 -6.62
CA ARG A 917 16.24 18.94 -5.22
C ARG A 917 14.90 18.29 -4.93
N VAL A 918 13.98 18.38 -5.87
CA VAL A 918 12.64 17.79 -5.87
C VAL A 918 12.40 17.27 -7.28
N PRO A 919 11.56 16.24 -7.46
CA PRO A 919 11.20 15.79 -8.80
C PRO A 919 10.61 16.96 -9.60
N PRO A 920 10.98 17.13 -10.89
CA PRO A 920 10.35 18.12 -11.76
C PRO A 920 8.82 17.95 -11.78
N SER A 921 8.08 19.04 -11.88
CA SER A 921 6.60 19.00 -11.96
C SER A 921 6.08 18.38 -13.26
N MET A 922 6.89 18.45 -14.32
CA MET A 922 6.56 17.90 -15.64
C MET A 922 7.47 16.72 -15.99
N PRO A 923 6.97 15.69 -16.68
CA PRO A 923 7.77 14.56 -17.13
C PRO A 923 8.87 15.00 -18.13
N PRO A 924 10.11 14.49 -18.02
CA PRO A 924 11.11 14.61 -19.07
C PRO A 924 10.62 14.00 -20.39
N LEU A 925 11.11 14.51 -21.53
CA LEU A 925 10.73 13.98 -22.86
C LEU A 925 11.05 12.48 -23.05
N SER A 926 12.00 11.95 -22.30
CA SER A 926 12.39 10.53 -22.32
C SER A 926 11.58 9.65 -21.38
N TYR A 927 10.75 10.22 -20.51
CA TYR A 927 9.99 9.45 -19.53
C TYR A 927 8.75 8.81 -20.18
N GLN A 928 8.60 7.51 -19.95
CA GLN A 928 7.40 6.76 -20.29
C GLN A 928 6.99 5.89 -19.11
N ALA A 929 5.74 6.03 -18.67
CA ALA A 929 5.18 5.27 -17.57
C ALA A 929 5.28 3.75 -17.84
N PRO A 930 5.62 2.92 -16.83
CA PRO A 930 5.84 1.48 -17.00
C PRO A 930 4.73 0.74 -17.76
N ILE A 931 3.45 1.02 -17.43
CA ILE A 931 2.31 0.38 -18.09
C ILE A 931 2.26 0.65 -19.61
N MET A 932 2.68 1.83 -20.06
CA MET A 932 2.66 2.22 -21.47
C MET A 932 3.75 1.53 -22.30
N GLN A 933 4.80 1.02 -21.64
CA GLN A 933 5.88 0.32 -22.32
C GLN A 933 5.39 -0.99 -22.94
N TRP A 934 4.48 -1.70 -22.26
CA TRP A 934 4.01 -3.03 -22.67
C TRP A 934 2.52 -3.10 -23.02
N PHE A 935 1.63 -2.33 -22.41
CA PHE A 935 0.18 -2.49 -22.62
C PHE A 935 -0.28 -1.95 -23.98
N ARG A 936 -1.05 -2.74 -24.75
CA ARG A 936 -1.57 -2.36 -26.08
C ARG A 936 -3.10 -2.42 -26.18
N GLY A 937 -3.79 -2.75 -25.10
CA GLY A 937 -5.24 -2.77 -25.01
C GLY A 937 -5.75 -3.96 -24.23
N ALA A 938 -7.00 -3.88 -23.76
CA ALA A 938 -7.67 -4.99 -23.13
C ALA A 938 -9.19 -4.93 -23.31
N ASP A 939 -9.79 -6.09 -23.48
CA ASP A 939 -11.23 -6.32 -23.39
C ASP A 939 -11.50 -7.26 -22.23
N ALA A 940 -12.56 -7.01 -21.46
CA ALA A 940 -12.95 -7.89 -20.37
C ALA A 940 -14.46 -8.01 -20.23
N THR A 941 -14.93 -9.18 -19.83
CA THR A 941 -16.34 -9.44 -19.52
C THR A 941 -16.46 -10.14 -18.17
N VAL A 942 -17.59 -9.90 -17.48
CA VAL A 942 -17.95 -10.64 -16.27
C VAL A 942 -19.38 -11.13 -16.39
N THR A 943 -19.54 -12.44 -16.16
CA THR A 943 -20.82 -13.13 -16.25
C THR A 943 -21.09 -13.91 -14.97
N GLN A 944 -22.14 -13.53 -14.25
CA GLN A 944 -22.64 -14.24 -13.08
C GLN A 944 -23.80 -15.15 -13.48
N TYR A 945 -23.56 -16.46 -13.48
CA TYR A 945 -24.57 -17.49 -13.66
C TYR A 945 -25.15 -17.91 -12.30
N ALA A 946 -26.16 -18.79 -12.32
CA ALA A 946 -26.80 -19.28 -11.10
C ALA A 946 -25.84 -20.03 -10.15
N ASN A 947 -24.82 -20.68 -10.71
CA ASN A 947 -23.89 -21.54 -9.98
C ASN A 947 -22.42 -21.27 -10.31
N ARG A 948 -22.09 -20.18 -10.99
CA ARG A 948 -20.68 -19.80 -11.25
C ARG A 948 -20.54 -18.32 -11.57
N LEU A 949 -19.37 -17.76 -11.30
CA LEU A 949 -18.96 -16.43 -11.73
C LEU A 949 -17.77 -16.58 -12.68
N VAL A 950 -17.91 -16.05 -13.90
CA VAL A 950 -16.88 -16.13 -14.95
C VAL A 950 -16.40 -14.72 -15.28
N ALA A 951 -15.10 -14.54 -15.38
CA ALA A 951 -14.46 -13.32 -15.86
C ALA A 951 -13.48 -13.68 -16.98
N ASP A 952 -13.73 -13.16 -18.17
CA ASP A 952 -12.86 -13.33 -19.34
C ASP A 952 -12.16 -12.01 -19.62
N ALA A 953 -10.86 -12.06 -19.94
CA ALA A 953 -10.10 -10.89 -20.37
C ALA A 953 -9.16 -11.26 -21.52
N VAL A 954 -9.10 -10.39 -22.53
CA VAL A 954 -8.13 -10.45 -23.62
C VAL A 954 -7.24 -9.24 -23.49
N ILE A 955 -5.95 -9.44 -23.25
CA ILE A 955 -4.98 -8.37 -23.05
C ILE A 955 -3.94 -8.44 -24.16
N GLU A 956 -3.75 -7.36 -24.89
CA GLU A 956 -2.67 -7.25 -25.88
C GLU A 956 -1.45 -6.61 -25.23
N ILE A 957 -0.31 -7.29 -25.34
CA ILE A 957 0.96 -6.84 -24.78
C ILE A 957 2.04 -6.75 -25.86
N ALA A 958 2.95 -5.80 -25.66
CA ALA A 958 4.17 -5.62 -26.40
C ALA A 958 5.34 -6.04 -25.51
N ARG A 959 6.23 -6.84 -26.07
CA ARG A 959 7.44 -7.33 -25.42
C ARG A 959 8.67 -6.86 -26.16
N VAL A 960 9.72 -6.57 -25.39
CA VAL A 960 11.06 -6.36 -25.95
C VAL A 960 11.58 -7.74 -26.30
N ARG A 961 11.99 -7.97 -27.56
CA ARG A 961 12.60 -9.27 -27.90
C ARG A 961 13.75 -9.54 -26.92
N PRO A 962 13.76 -10.69 -26.22
CA PRO A 962 14.88 -11.03 -25.38
C PRO A 962 16.12 -11.00 -26.26
N LYS A 963 17.15 -10.22 -25.86
CA LYS A 963 18.44 -10.30 -26.52
C LYS A 963 18.84 -11.77 -26.45
N PRO A 964 19.17 -12.44 -27.58
CA PRO A 964 19.75 -13.76 -27.50
C PRO A 964 20.94 -13.63 -26.54
N SER A 965 20.94 -14.46 -25.49
CA SER A 965 21.98 -14.46 -24.47
C SER A 965 23.33 -14.37 -25.18
N ALA A 966 24.05 -13.28 -24.93
CA ALA A 966 25.38 -13.09 -25.49
C ALA A 966 26.30 -14.11 -24.80
N GLY A 967 26.36 -15.30 -25.39
CA GLY A 967 27.01 -16.47 -24.82
C GLY A 967 26.64 -17.74 -25.59
N LEU A 968 26.94 -17.75 -26.88
CA LEU A 968 27.29 -18.98 -27.62
C LEU A 968 28.82 -19.13 -27.58
#